data_AF-E4NG21-F1
#
_entry.id   AF-E4NG21-F1
#
_cell.length_a   1.000
_cell.length_b   1.000
_cell.length_c   1.000
_cell.angle_alpha   90.00
_cell.angle_beta   90.00
_cell.angle_gamma   90.00
#
_symmetry.space_group_name_H-M   'P 1'
#
loop_
_entity.id
_entity.type
_entity.pdbx_description
1 polymer ?
#
loop_
_entity_poly.entity_id
_entity_poly.type
_entity_poly.pdbx_seq_one_letter_code
_entity_poly.pdbx_strand_id
1 'polypeptide(L)'
;MLRALCAALPVAGLLVPLAAAPAVPAVPAALRGAGTQRPIGPDPAVSLLAHGDLTMAANSVLTCDPSDGSPCNDTEGSNNNRVMYVKSDPNAPGDNASAADLVVPAGAKVLSARLYWQFNPTNTSTMGGHSGDINLGNRVSWKVPGSSSYQQLTADTYDWFDQQAGGNPPEPLLAGAGVKDVTAEVQAAGPGSYTVADIQACEGRSSAQNFGGNNVGCWGGWSLVVAYENAADPLRYLNVWDGFQLLRDPDNLATLTLGGIRTPATTAPPGTLGVVVGDGDVQIAGDQLSVGSSTADLTLLPMPGPTGVSTDNAFASRIDRVAADGSGTNITTRDPNPVNNYGYDARMIDVTGKIPAGAEQAVLQINGSGDALHPQVAWLAVDALEPDLQITKANSPAGSTDDNPPGNVEPGDTITYSFTVANQHADGTTTNLDTATGVTVTDQLPAGTTYQAGSNPNCSASGQTVTCTVPDLAPGATANVSFDVTVDQSATGGTKLDDTATLAFKGSQTQRDQSRTSNTVRNTVVDLPQYRIAKTATPTSAAPGDTVAYQVTVTNTGRVAATGVTLDDSLADVLADATYNNDAAADLGTATVTGTTLHWTGDLPVGGRATITYTVTVKPGLTADTTLDNTVTSSTYRNNCAQGSTDTACGATVTVTVPSPSPSPSPSPSPTGSASPSPSPSPAPTGSTTPQPVPSPSESGHLPDTGSTGALPLIGLAALGCVLAGLMVLATRSRRRH
;
A
#
# COMPACT_ATOMS: atom_id res chain seq x y z
N MET A 1 -47.46 -3.72 -26.85
CA MET A 1 -46.04 -4.05 -27.09
C MET A 1 -45.22 -3.03 -26.29
N LEU A 2 -45.13 -3.10 -24.95
CA LEU A 2 -44.29 -4.01 -24.15
C LEU A 2 -42.88 -4.16 -24.76
N ARG A 3 -41.83 -3.55 -24.20
CA ARG A 3 -41.13 -3.72 -22.89
C ARG A 3 -39.97 -4.72 -22.97
N ALA A 4 -38.85 -4.28 -22.42
CA ALA A 4 -37.53 -4.90 -22.36
C ALA A 4 -37.46 -6.32 -21.77
N LEU A 5 -36.35 -7.01 -22.04
CA LEU A 5 -35.76 -7.98 -21.10
C LEU A 5 -34.22 -7.93 -21.15
N CYS A 6 -33.58 -8.22 -20.02
CA CYS A 6 -32.13 -8.08 -19.82
C CYS A 6 -31.32 -9.25 -20.38
N ALA A 7 -30.04 -8.98 -20.67
CA ALA A 7 -28.98 -9.99 -20.60
C ALA A 7 -27.83 -9.42 -19.74
N ALA A 8 -27.56 -10.05 -18.60
CA ALA A 8 -26.43 -9.69 -17.75
C ALA A 8 -25.16 -10.39 -18.25
N LEU A 9 -24.10 -9.62 -18.51
CA LEU A 9 -22.75 -10.14 -18.71
C LEU A 9 -21.98 -10.05 -17.39
N PRO A 10 -21.24 -11.11 -16.98
CA PRO A 10 -20.35 -11.01 -15.83
C PRO A 10 -19.14 -10.15 -16.22
N VAL A 11 -18.92 -9.05 -15.50
CA VAL A 11 -17.68 -8.29 -15.60
C VAL A 11 -16.58 -9.12 -14.95
N ALA A 12 -15.76 -9.79 -15.77
CA ALA A 12 -14.52 -10.38 -15.30
C ALA A 12 -13.62 -9.25 -14.80
N GLY A 13 -13.25 -9.29 -13.51
CA GLY A 13 -12.31 -8.34 -12.93
C GLY A 13 -10.97 -8.44 -13.67
N LEU A 14 -10.55 -7.35 -14.29
CA LEU A 14 -9.25 -7.28 -14.96
C LEU A 14 -8.15 -7.20 -13.89
N LEU A 15 -7.68 -8.36 -13.45
CA LEU A 15 -6.39 -8.48 -12.76
C LEU A 15 -5.32 -8.00 -13.74
N VAL A 16 -4.93 -6.73 -13.62
CA VAL A 16 -3.70 -6.22 -14.23
C VAL A 16 -2.57 -6.97 -13.54
N PRO A 17 -1.81 -7.83 -14.25
CA PRO A 17 -0.67 -8.47 -13.62
C PRO A 17 0.33 -7.37 -13.26
N LEU A 18 0.80 -7.40 -12.01
CA LEU A 18 1.96 -6.60 -11.62
C LEU A 18 3.09 -6.98 -12.59
N ALA A 19 3.55 -6.04 -13.40
CA ALA A 19 4.60 -6.31 -14.36
C ALA A 19 5.85 -6.68 -13.56
N ALA A 20 6.26 -7.95 -13.63
CA ALA A 20 7.53 -8.37 -13.07
C ALA A 20 8.63 -7.47 -13.65
N ALA A 21 9.55 -7.02 -12.80
CA ALA A 21 10.73 -6.31 -13.25
C ALA A 21 11.39 -7.11 -14.39
N PRO A 22 11.86 -6.46 -15.47
CA PRO A 22 12.44 -7.18 -16.59
C PRO A 22 13.59 -8.04 -16.08
N ALA A 23 13.45 -9.36 -16.21
CA ALA A 23 14.52 -10.29 -15.85
C ALA A 23 15.77 -9.88 -16.62
N VAL A 24 16.87 -9.65 -15.89
CA VAL A 24 18.18 -9.45 -16.50
C VAL A 24 18.43 -10.66 -17.41
N PRO A 25 18.74 -10.48 -18.70
CA PRO A 25 18.88 -11.59 -19.62
C PRO A 25 19.98 -12.52 -19.11
N ALA A 26 19.61 -13.78 -18.85
CA ALA A 26 20.55 -14.78 -18.36
C ALA A 26 21.76 -14.86 -19.28
N VAL A 27 22.95 -14.62 -18.73
CA VAL A 27 24.21 -14.84 -19.44
C VAL A 27 24.25 -16.32 -19.85
N PRO A 28 24.48 -16.64 -21.14
CA PRO A 28 24.43 -18.01 -21.59
C PRO A 28 25.49 -18.86 -20.89
N ALA A 29 25.04 -19.96 -20.28
CA ALA A 29 25.87 -21.00 -19.68
C ALA A 29 27.00 -21.44 -20.63
N ALA A 30 28.23 -21.44 -20.12
CA ALA A 30 29.42 -21.82 -20.88
C ALA A 30 30.23 -22.87 -20.12
N LEU A 31 30.43 -24.02 -20.76
CA LEU A 31 31.44 -24.99 -20.35
C LEU A 31 32.83 -24.37 -20.52
N ARG A 32 33.60 -24.23 -19.44
CA ARG A 32 34.98 -23.75 -19.48
C ARG A 32 35.96 -24.89 -19.22
N GLY A 33 37.20 -24.66 -19.65
CA GLY A 33 38.24 -25.67 -19.87
C GLY A 33 39.56 -25.31 -19.22
N ALA A 34 40.51 -26.24 -19.25
CA ALA A 34 41.89 -26.09 -18.77
C ALA A 34 42.46 -24.66 -18.93
N GLY A 35 42.84 -24.06 -17.81
CA GLY A 35 43.50 -22.76 -17.75
C GLY A 35 42.55 -21.57 -17.61
N THR A 36 41.24 -21.79 -17.46
CA THR A 36 40.25 -20.71 -17.36
C THR A 36 39.94 -20.39 -15.89
N GLN A 37 40.83 -19.66 -15.22
CA GLN A 37 40.46 -18.98 -13.96
C GLN A 37 39.44 -17.86 -14.25
N ARG A 38 38.50 -17.64 -13.31
CA ARG A 38 37.47 -16.60 -13.42
C ARG A 38 37.45 -15.77 -12.13
N PRO A 39 37.68 -14.44 -12.19
CA PRO A 39 37.61 -13.59 -11.01
C PRO A 39 36.21 -13.57 -10.40
N ILE A 40 36.16 -13.49 -9.06
CA ILE A 40 34.92 -13.25 -8.32
C ILE A 40 34.62 -11.75 -8.35
N GLY A 41 33.46 -11.38 -8.90
CA GLY A 41 33.08 -9.98 -9.12
C GLY A 41 33.69 -9.33 -10.38
N PRO A 42 33.44 -8.04 -10.63
CA PRO A 42 32.72 -7.10 -9.75
C PRO A 42 31.19 -7.26 -9.75
N ASP A 43 30.64 -7.81 -10.82
CA ASP A 43 29.19 -7.96 -10.98
C ASP A 43 28.67 -9.22 -10.27
N PRO A 44 27.57 -9.12 -9.51
CA PRO A 44 26.99 -10.27 -8.82
C PRO A 44 26.25 -11.22 -9.77
N ALA A 45 26.35 -12.52 -9.51
CA ALA A 45 25.56 -13.56 -10.15
C ALA A 45 24.10 -13.62 -9.63
N VAL A 46 23.87 -13.13 -8.40
CA VAL A 46 22.55 -12.89 -7.81
C VAL A 46 22.56 -11.50 -7.20
N SER A 47 21.63 -10.63 -7.60
CA SER A 47 21.43 -9.33 -6.96
C SER A 47 19.96 -9.14 -6.65
N LEU A 48 19.65 -9.01 -5.36
CA LEU A 48 18.29 -8.91 -4.85
C LEU A 48 18.21 -7.82 -3.78
N LEU A 49 17.03 -7.22 -3.65
CA LEU A 49 16.69 -6.26 -2.60
C LEU A 49 15.39 -6.72 -1.94
N ALA A 50 15.47 -7.23 -0.72
CA ALA A 50 14.35 -7.87 -0.04
C ALA A 50 14.47 -7.77 1.48
N HIS A 51 13.35 -7.90 2.19
CA HIS A 51 13.35 -8.14 3.63
C HIS A 51 13.79 -9.57 3.86
N GLY A 52 14.97 -9.82 4.40
CA GLY A 52 15.51 -11.18 4.51
C GLY A 52 17.02 -11.25 4.61
N ASP A 53 17.59 -12.42 4.31
CA ASP A 53 19.01 -12.71 4.51
C ASP A 53 19.54 -13.78 3.54
N LEU A 54 20.85 -14.01 3.61
CA LEU A 54 21.56 -15.09 2.95
C LEU A 54 21.95 -16.17 3.97
N THR A 55 21.65 -17.43 3.67
CA THR A 55 21.99 -18.59 4.49
C THR A 55 22.66 -19.67 3.64
N MET A 56 23.23 -20.68 4.29
CA MET A 56 23.97 -21.75 3.62
C MET A 56 23.79 -23.10 4.30
N ALA A 57 23.72 -24.16 3.50
CA ALA A 57 24.05 -25.53 3.90
C ALA A 57 25.30 -25.97 3.13
N ALA A 58 26.30 -26.55 3.79
CA ALA A 58 27.56 -26.93 3.15
C ALA A 58 28.17 -28.16 3.81
N ASN A 59 28.92 -28.98 3.05
CA ASN A 59 29.72 -30.05 3.63
C ASN A 59 30.92 -30.46 2.75
N SER A 60 31.94 -31.03 3.39
CA SER A 60 33.07 -31.69 2.70
C SER A 60 32.65 -33.08 2.21
N VAL A 61 33.33 -33.60 1.18
CA VAL A 61 33.22 -35.01 0.75
C VAL A 61 34.41 -35.86 1.14
N LEU A 62 35.36 -35.30 1.89
CA LEU A 62 36.55 -35.97 2.38
C LEU A 62 36.68 -35.86 3.91
N THR A 63 37.35 -36.86 4.48
CA THR A 63 37.70 -36.91 5.90
C THR A 63 39.05 -37.61 6.04
N CYS A 64 39.72 -37.52 7.20
CA CYS A 64 40.99 -38.20 7.37
C CYS A 64 40.87 -39.73 7.26
N ASP A 65 41.94 -40.36 6.81
CA ASP A 65 42.10 -41.80 6.83
C ASP A 65 43.24 -42.18 7.82
N PRO A 66 42.94 -42.80 8.97
CA PRO A 66 43.94 -43.12 9.99
C PRO A 66 44.85 -44.31 9.63
N SER A 67 44.65 -44.97 8.49
CA SER A 67 45.31 -46.24 8.15
C SER A 67 46.82 -46.17 7.98
N ASP A 68 47.39 -45.01 7.62
CA ASP A 68 48.85 -44.81 7.54
C ASP A 68 49.45 -44.17 8.80
N GLY A 69 48.64 -43.97 9.86
CA GLY A 69 49.05 -43.37 11.11
C GLY A 69 49.14 -41.84 11.09
N SER A 70 48.67 -41.18 10.01
CA SER A 70 48.59 -39.71 9.93
C SER A 70 47.70 -39.11 11.04
N PRO A 71 47.95 -37.86 11.46
CA PRO A 71 47.06 -37.12 12.36
C PRO A 71 45.62 -37.06 11.83
N CYS A 72 44.72 -37.68 12.60
CA CYS A 72 43.27 -37.70 12.42
C CYS A 72 42.61 -36.91 13.56
N ASN A 73 42.88 -35.61 13.65
CA ASN A 73 42.38 -34.76 14.72
C ASN A 73 42.09 -33.33 14.22
N ASP A 74 41.28 -32.58 14.98
CA ASP A 74 40.82 -31.26 14.57
C ASP A 74 41.92 -30.17 14.58
N THR A 75 43.09 -30.42 15.14
CA THR A 75 44.17 -29.43 15.33
C THR A 75 45.34 -29.61 14.35
N GLU A 76 45.63 -30.84 13.95
CA GLU A 76 46.80 -31.25 13.15
C GLU A 76 46.41 -32.08 11.91
N GLY A 77 45.11 -32.37 11.74
CA GLY A 77 44.59 -33.00 10.52
C GLY A 77 44.68 -32.04 9.34
N SER A 78 45.16 -32.52 8.21
CA SER A 78 45.38 -31.71 7.01
C SER A 78 45.08 -32.52 5.76
N ASN A 79 44.73 -31.87 4.66
CA ASN A 79 44.50 -32.53 3.38
C ASN A 79 45.79 -33.06 2.72
N ASN A 80 46.96 -32.70 3.25
CA ASN A 80 48.28 -33.25 2.92
C ASN A 80 48.52 -34.63 3.56
N ASN A 81 47.73 -35.00 4.57
CA ASN A 81 47.71 -36.34 5.16
C ASN A 81 46.95 -37.32 4.25
N ARG A 82 46.81 -38.60 4.67
CA ARG A 82 45.91 -39.52 3.99
C ARG A 82 44.45 -39.16 4.32
N VAL A 83 43.62 -39.00 3.30
CA VAL A 83 42.17 -38.78 3.37
C VAL A 83 41.41 -39.91 2.67
N MET A 84 40.14 -40.07 3.00
CA MET A 84 39.21 -41.04 2.39
C MET A 84 37.88 -40.37 2.07
N TYR A 85 37.13 -40.93 1.11
CA TYR A 85 35.79 -40.46 0.81
C TYR A 85 34.82 -40.58 1.98
N VAL A 86 34.05 -39.52 2.20
CA VAL A 86 32.85 -39.53 3.01
C VAL A 86 31.72 -40.15 2.19
N LYS A 87 31.08 -41.21 2.69
CA LYS A 87 29.91 -41.86 2.07
C LYS A 87 28.77 -42.01 3.08
N SER A 88 28.10 -40.90 3.40
CA SER A 88 26.99 -40.88 4.39
C SER A 88 25.77 -41.68 3.93
N ASP A 89 25.48 -41.73 2.63
CA ASP A 89 24.44 -42.57 2.04
C ASP A 89 25.07 -43.67 1.16
N PRO A 90 25.02 -44.96 1.58
CA PRO A 90 25.52 -46.09 0.81
C PRO A 90 24.86 -46.30 -0.56
N ASN A 91 23.69 -45.69 -0.81
CA ASN A 91 22.95 -45.82 -2.07
C ASN A 91 23.20 -44.64 -3.03
N ALA A 92 23.96 -43.64 -2.60
CA ALA A 92 24.28 -42.49 -3.45
C ALA A 92 25.19 -42.90 -4.63
N PRO A 93 25.03 -42.30 -5.83
CA PRO A 93 25.97 -42.48 -6.94
C PRO A 93 27.41 -42.07 -6.59
N GLY A 94 28.37 -42.52 -7.40
CA GLY A 94 29.81 -42.26 -7.20
C GLY A 94 30.38 -42.88 -5.91
N ASP A 95 31.57 -42.46 -5.51
CA ASP A 95 32.28 -43.02 -4.33
C ASP A 95 32.22 -42.13 -3.08
N ASN A 96 31.67 -40.92 -3.18
CA ASN A 96 31.38 -40.03 -2.06
C ASN A 96 29.91 -39.57 -2.01
N ALA A 97 29.49 -39.12 -0.83
CA ALA A 97 28.20 -38.48 -0.53
C ALA A 97 28.26 -37.84 0.85
N SER A 98 27.84 -36.57 0.99
CA SER A 98 27.67 -35.90 2.28
C SER A 98 26.43 -35.02 2.30
N ALA A 99 25.86 -34.80 3.49
CA ALA A 99 24.61 -34.07 3.68
C ALA A 99 24.76 -32.86 4.60
N ALA A 100 23.89 -31.85 4.42
CA ALA A 100 23.77 -30.70 5.31
C ALA A 100 22.33 -30.16 5.30
N ASP A 101 21.88 -29.65 6.44
CA ASP A 101 20.53 -29.10 6.58
C ASP A 101 20.49 -27.63 6.15
N LEU A 102 19.61 -27.32 5.20
CA LEU A 102 19.22 -25.95 4.89
C LEU A 102 18.22 -25.46 5.94
N VAL A 103 18.63 -24.43 6.70
CA VAL A 103 17.78 -23.73 7.66
C VAL A 103 17.39 -22.36 7.12
N VAL A 104 16.09 -22.16 6.90
CA VAL A 104 15.46 -20.86 6.62
C VAL A 104 14.37 -20.58 7.68
N PRO A 105 14.05 -19.31 8.00
CA PRO A 105 12.99 -18.98 8.95
C PRO A 105 11.62 -19.52 8.54
N ALA A 106 10.76 -19.80 9.53
CA ALA A 106 9.41 -20.28 9.28
C ALA A 106 8.57 -19.21 8.55
N GLY A 107 7.96 -19.58 7.43
CA GLY A 107 7.20 -18.65 6.58
C GLY A 107 8.05 -17.85 5.59
N ALA A 108 9.38 -18.00 5.60
CA ALA A 108 10.25 -17.41 4.61
C ALA A 108 10.04 -18.02 3.21
N LYS A 109 10.21 -17.19 2.18
CA LYS A 109 10.14 -17.56 0.76
C LYS A 109 11.54 -17.56 0.17
N VAL A 110 11.97 -18.67 -0.43
CA VAL A 110 13.25 -18.74 -1.15
C VAL A 110 13.19 -17.87 -2.41
N LEU A 111 14.11 -16.92 -2.54
CA LEU A 111 14.24 -16.04 -3.71
C LEU A 111 15.23 -16.57 -4.74
N SER A 112 16.35 -17.13 -4.26
CA SER A 112 17.42 -17.71 -5.07
C SER A 112 18.10 -18.82 -4.27
N ALA A 113 18.45 -19.93 -4.91
CA ALA A 113 19.28 -20.99 -4.34
C ALA A 113 20.30 -21.46 -5.38
N ARG A 114 21.60 -21.39 -5.05
CA ARG A 114 22.69 -21.81 -5.94
C ARG A 114 23.56 -22.83 -5.25
N LEU A 115 23.73 -23.99 -5.89
CA LEU A 115 24.60 -25.06 -5.46
C LEU A 115 25.99 -24.86 -6.09
N TYR A 116 26.99 -24.78 -5.23
CA TYR A 116 28.40 -24.69 -5.55
C TYR A 116 29.09 -26.00 -5.16
N TRP A 117 29.98 -26.49 -6.00
CA TRP A 117 30.93 -27.54 -5.62
C TRP A 117 32.31 -27.23 -6.20
N GLN A 118 33.35 -27.69 -5.51
CA GLN A 118 34.74 -27.57 -5.94
C GLN A 118 35.58 -28.71 -5.38
N PHE A 119 36.66 -29.05 -6.08
CA PHE A 119 37.50 -30.21 -5.78
C PHE A 119 38.87 -30.15 -6.48
N ASN A 120 39.84 -30.84 -5.89
CA ASN A 120 41.05 -31.31 -6.57
C ASN A 120 40.85 -32.80 -6.95
N PRO A 121 40.84 -33.19 -8.25
CA PRO A 121 40.70 -34.57 -8.67
C PRO A 121 42.01 -35.38 -8.66
N THR A 122 43.17 -34.77 -8.45
CA THR A 122 44.47 -35.38 -8.77
C THR A 122 45.15 -36.00 -7.54
N ASN A 123 45.07 -37.33 -7.38
CA ASN A 123 45.96 -38.05 -6.46
C ASN A 123 47.36 -38.17 -7.09
N THR A 124 48.38 -37.79 -6.31
CA THR A 124 49.80 -37.72 -6.73
C THR A 124 50.70 -38.81 -6.14
N SER A 125 50.17 -39.71 -5.30
CA SER A 125 50.95 -40.65 -4.50
C SER A 125 51.01 -42.06 -5.07
N THR A 126 52.18 -42.67 -4.92
CA THR A 126 52.41 -44.10 -5.18
C THR A 126 51.92 -45.01 -4.05
N MET A 127 51.38 -44.45 -2.95
CA MET A 127 50.91 -45.18 -1.76
C MET A 127 49.42 -45.53 -1.80
N GLY A 128 48.75 -45.32 -2.94
CA GLY A 128 47.36 -45.71 -3.18
C GLY A 128 46.32 -44.64 -2.83
N GLY A 129 45.08 -44.92 -3.26
CA GLY A 129 43.98 -43.96 -3.36
C GLY A 129 43.54 -43.81 -4.82
N HIS A 130 42.64 -42.86 -5.07
CA HIS A 130 41.98 -42.70 -6.36
C HIS A 130 41.99 -41.23 -6.79
N SER A 131 42.16 -41.00 -8.10
CA SER A 131 41.90 -39.70 -8.73
C SER A 131 40.47 -39.65 -9.23
N GLY A 132 39.82 -38.49 -9.14
CA GLY A 132 38.58 -38.20 -9.85
C GLY A 132 38.83 -37.89 -11.33
N ASP A 133 37.75 -37.80 -12.12
CA ASP A 133 37.85 -37.41 -13.53
C ASP A 133 37.35 -35.97 -13.73
N ILE A 134 38.27 -35.07 -14.10
CA ILE A 134 37.95 -33.66 -14.39
C ILE A 134 36.91 -33.49 -15.51
N ASN A 135 36.83 -34.43 -16.45
CA ASN A 135 35.84 -34.41 -17.53
C ASN A 135 34.42 -34.73 -17.03
N LEU A 136 34.31 -35.27 -15.83
CA LEU A 136 33.06 -35.59 -15.15
C LEU A 136 32.71 -34.57 -14.05
N GLY A 137 33.62 -33.64 -13.73
CA GLY A 137 33.46 -32.63 -12.69
C GLY A 137 32.38 -31.57 -12.94
N ASN A 138 31.85 -31.50 -14.16
CA ASN A 138 30.77 -30.60 -14.54
C ASN A 138 29.37 -31.03 -14.03
N ARG A 139 29.29 -32.12 -13.26
CA ARG A 139 28.05 -32.67 -12.73
C ARG A 139 28.24 -33.23 -11.32
N VAL A 140 27.12 -33.33 -10.60
CA VAL A 140 27.01 -33.98 -9.29
C VAL A 140 25.69 -34.73 -9.19
N SER A 141 25.60 -35.65 -8.24
CA SER A 141 24.33 -36.29 -7.86
C SER A 141 23.77 -35.63 -6.60
N TRP A 142 22.50 -35.22 -6.64
CA TRP A 142 21.86 -34.41 -5.60
C TRP A 142 20.53 -35.04 -5.15
N LYS A 143 20.20 -34.90 -3.87
CA LYS A 143 18.96 -35.42 -3.27
C LYS A 143 18.37 -34.35 -2.33
N VAL A 144 17.14 -33.95 -2.63
CA VAL A 144 16.37 -32.97 -1.84
C VAL A 144 15.75 -33.60 -0.57
N PRO A 145 15.38 -32.80 0.45
CA PRO A 145 14.66 -33.25 1.63
C PRO A 145 13.46 -34.15 1.30
N GLY A 146 13.37 -35.29 1.99
CA GLY A 146 12.27 -36.26 1.81
C GLY A 146 12.30 -37.08 0.52
N SER A 147 13.22 -36.81 -0.42
CA SER A 147 13.40 -37.66 -1.61
C SER A 147 14.10 -38.97 -1.25
N SER A 148 13.70 -40.06 -1.92
CA SER A 148 14.40 -41.35 -1.92
C SER A 148 15.32 -41.57 -3.13
N SER A 149 15.29 -40.66 -4.11
CA SER A 149 16.07 -40.75 -5.35
C SER A 149 17.00 -39.56 -5.54
N TYR A 150 18.19 -39.85 -6.10
CA TYR A 150 19.13 -38.83 -6.57
C TYR A 150 18.74 -38.35 -7.97
N GLN A 151 18.96 -37.06 -8.21
CA GLN A 151 18.92 -36.40 -9.50
C GLN A 151 20.35 -36.03 -9.89
N GLN A 152 20.75 -36.29 -11.13
CA GLN A 152 22.02 -35.79 -11.64
C GLN A 152 21.84 -34.35 -12.11
N LEU A 153 22.64 -33.44 -11.55
CA LEU A 153 22.68 -32.03 -11.92
C LEU A 153 23.91 -31.78 -12.78
N THR A 154 23.73 -31.04 -13.88
CA THR A 154 24.83 -30.49 -14.69
C THR A 154 24.95 -29.00 -14.40
N ALA A 155 26.18 -28.53 -14.20
CA ALA A 155 26.50 -27.14 -13.92
C ALA A 155 26.04 -26.19 -15.04
N ASP A 156 25.62 -24.99 -14.67
CA ASP A 156 25.43 -23.86 -15.59
C ASP A 156 26.79 -23.19 -15.91
N THR A 157 27.68 -23.17 -14.93
CA THR A 157 29.09 -22.75 -15.11
C THR A 157 30.01 -23.82 -14.54
N TYR A 158 30.98 -24.25 -15.33
CA TYR A 158 32.02 -25.19 -14.90
C TYR A 158 33.39 -24.61 -15.26
N ASP A 159 34.17 -24.25 -14.25
CA ASP A 159 35.50 -23.65 -14.36
C ASP A 159 36.55 -24.65 -13.87
N TRP A 160 37.64 -24.87 -14.63
CA TRP A 160 38.74 -25.73 -14.21
C TRP A 160 40.09 -25.34 -14.84
N PHE A 161 41.19 -25.65 -14.15
CA PHE A 161 42.53 -25.26 -14.59
C PHE A 161 43.64 -26.13 -14.01
N ASP A 162 44.83 -25.98 -14.59
CA ASP A 162 46.08 -26.55 -14.06
C ASP A 162 46.61 -25.68 -12.91
N GLN A 163 46.89 -26.36 -11.80
CA GLN A 163 47.50 -25.99 -10.52
C GLN A 163 48.86 -25.27 -10.64
N GLN A 164 49.57 -25.54 -11.75
CA GLN A 164 50.96 -25.14 -12.05
C GLN A 164 51.97 -25.38 -10.91
N ALA A 165 51.75 -26.44 -10.14
CA ALA A 165 52.69 -26.89 -9.11
C ALA A 165 54.01 -27.36 -9.76
N GLY A 166 55.06 -26.55 -9.60
CA GLY A 166 56.33 -26.70 -10.30
C GLY A 166 56.95 -28.09 -10.19
N GLY A 167 57.17 -28.72 -11.33
CA GLY A 167 57.70 -30.07 -11.50
C GLY A 167 57.46 -30.53 -12.95
N ASN A 168 57.99 -31.69 -13.32
CA ASN A 168 57.63 -32.35 -14.59
C ASN A 168 57.00 -33.72 -14.29
N PRO A 169 55.79 -33.75 -13.69
CA PRO A 169 55.03 -34.97 -13.49
C PRO A 169 54.51 -35.54 -14.82
N PRO A 170 54.07 -36.80 -14.88
CA PRO A 170 53.45 -37.37 -16.07
C PRO A 170 52.04 -36.81 -16.36
N GLU A 171 51.37 -36.19 -15.38
CA GLU A 171 49.98 -35.70 -15.47
C GLU A 171 49.85 -34.31 -14.80
N PRO A 172 48.94 -33.44 -15.29
CA PRO A 172 48.71 -32.12 -14.70
C PRO A 172 48.00 -32.19 -13.33
N LEU A 173 48.32 -31.24 -12.45
CA LEU A 173 47.60 -31.04 -11.20
C LEU A 173 46.40 -30.14 -11.50
N LEU A 174 45.16 -30.61 -11.28
CA LEU A 174 43.98 -29.88 -11.72
C LEU A 174 43.16 -29.38 -10.53
N ALA A 175 42.37 -28.33 -10.74
CA ALA A 175 41.28 -27.94 -9.86
C ALA A 175 40.01 -27.77 -10.70
N GLY A 176 38.85 -28.14 -10.16
CA GLY A 176 37.56 -27.97 -10.81
C GLY A 176 36.49 -27.43 -9.88
N ALA A 177 35.60 -26.59 -10.41
CA ALA A 177 34.49 -26.00 -9.70
C ALA A 177 33.24 -25.86 -10.58
N GLY A 178 32.08 -26.26 -10.06
CA GLY A 178 30.79 -26.16 -10.74
C GLY A 178 29.78 -25.34 -9.94
N VAL A 179 28.89 -24.67 -10.67
CA VAL A 179 27.78 -23.89 -10.13
C VAL A 179 26.48 -24.28 -10.82
N LYS A 180 25.40 -24.48 -10.04
CA LYS A 180 24.06 -24.74 -10.53
C LYS A 180 23.02 -23.88 -9.81
N ASP A 181 22.19 -23.16 -10.57
CA ASP A 181 20.93 -22.63 -10.04
C ASP A 181 19.98 -23.80 -9.76
N VAL A 182 19.53 -23.90 -8.50
CA VAL A 182 18.59 -24.91 -7.98
C VAL A 182 17.39 -24.24 -7.29
N THR A 183 17.09 -22.99 -7.66
CA THR A 183 16.05 -22.17 -7.01
C THR A 183 14.69 -22.85 -7.05
N ALA A 184 14.31 -23.46 -8.17
CA ALA A 184 13.03 -24.13 -8.33
C ALA A 184 12.92 -25.41 -7.46
N GLU A 185 14.00 -26.19 -7.40
CA GLU A 185 14.11 -27.41 -6.62
C GLU A 185 14.03 -27.11 -5.11
N VAL A 186 14.74 -26.07 -4.65
CA VAL A 186 14.74 -25.65 -3.24
C VAL A 186 13.42 -24.94 -2.85
N GLN A 187 12.79 -24.19 -3.76
CA GLN A 187 11.43 -23.67 -3.55
C GLN A 187 10.38 -24.80 -3.41
N ALA A 188 10.55 -25.90 -4.15
CA ALA A 188 9.63 -27.05 -4.10
C ALA A 188 9.85 -27.95 -2.88
N ALA A 189 11.11 -28.16 -2.46
CA ALA A 189 11.45 -29.05 -1.35
C ALA A 189 11.49 -28.36 0.03
N GLY A 190 11.88 -27.08 0.08
CA GLY A 190 11.93 -26.29 1.32
C GLY A 190 13.16 -26.58 2.21
N PRO A 191 13.13 -26.18 3.49
CA PRO A 191 14.19 -26.48 4.45
C PRO A 191 14.31 -27.97 4.77
N GLY A 192 15.48 -28.40 5.21
CA GLY A 192 15.79 -29.78 5.59
C GLY A 192 17.12 -30.27 5.02
N SER A 193 17.37 -31.57 5.14
CA SER A 193 18.64 -32.18 4.73
C SER A 193 18.74 -32.36 3.22
N TYR A 194 19.76 -31.73 2.62
CA TYR A 194 20.18 -31.92 1.24
C TYR A 194 21.44 -32.79 1.19
N THR A 195 21.51 -33.73 0.25
CA THR A 195 22.70 -34.60 0.07
C THR A 195 23.30 -34.37 -1.32
N VAL A 196 24.62 -34.19 -1.39
CA VAL A 196 25.39 -34.13 -2.64
C VAL A 196 26.41 -35.27 -2.67
N ALA A 197 26.60 -35.85 -3.84
CA ALA A 197 27.38 -37.05 -4.12
C ALA A 197 28.01 -36.98 -5.52
N ASP A 198 28.90 -37.93 -5.83
CA ASP A 198 29.59 -38.03 -7.14
C ASP A 198 30.50 -36.81 -7.47
N ILE A 199 31.01 -36.12 -6.44
CA ILE A 199 32.00 -35.04 -6.61
C ILE A 199 33.35 -35.66 -6.96
N GLN A 200 34.00 -35.15 -8.01
CA GLN A 200 35.22 -35.76 -8.57
C GLN A 200 36.51 -35.38 -7.80
N ALA A 201 36.47 -35.31 -6.47
CA ALA A 201 37.66 -35.11 -5.64
C ALA A 201 38.54 -36.36 -5.64
N CYS A 202 39.85 -36.22 -5.35
CA CYS A 202 40.72 -37.35 -5.07
C CYS A 202 40.61 -37.86 -3.63
N GLU A 203 41.00 -39.11 -3.41
CA GLU A 203 41.24 -39.66 -2.07
C GLU A 203 42.59 -40.37 -1.99
N GLY A 204 43.01 -40.73 -0.79
CA GLY A 204 44.33 -41.25 -0.48
C GLY A 204 45.23 -40.14 0.02
N ARG A 205 46.52 -40.20 -0.29
CA ARG A 205 47.48 -39.18 0.13
C ARG A 205 47.97 -38.41 -1.09
N SER A 206 48.12 -37.10 -1.00
CA SER A 206 48.86 -36.32 -2.00
C SER A 206 50.29 -36.10 -1.47
N SER A 207 51.33 -36.32 -2.26
CA SER A 207 52.72 -36.37 -1.77
C SER A 207 53.64 -35.34 -2.43
N ALA A 208 54.04 -34.33 -1.64
CA ALA A 208 54.99 -33.27 -2.01
C ALA A 208 56.32 -33.79 -2.65
N GLN A 209 56.76 -34.98 -2.26
CA GLN A 209 58.03 -35.58 -2.72
C GLN A 209 58.06 -35.87 -4.23
N ASN A 210 56.91 -36.14 -4.86
CA ASN A 210 56.82 -36.44 -6.29
C ASN A 210 56.78 -35.16 -7.17
N PHE A 211 56.52 -33.99 -6.57
CA PHE A 211 56.23 -32.73 -7.26
C PHE A 211 57.11 -31.57 -6.74
N GLY A 212 58.37 -31.87 -6.40
CA GLY A 212 59.36 -30.83 -6.04
C GLY A 212 59.05 -30.00 -4.80
N GLY A 213 58.14 -30.46 -3.92
CA GLY A 213 57.65 -29.72 -2.76
C GLY A 213 56.25 -29.10 -2.94
N ASN A 214 55.69 -29.10 -4.15
CA ASN A 214 54.47 -28.37 -4.50
C ASN A 214 53.19 -29.20 -4.32
N ASN A 215 52.81 -29.51 -3.08
CA ASN A 215 51.55 -30.21 -2.76
C ASN A 215 50.35 -29.25 -2.70
N VAL A 216 49.14 -29.79 -2.89
CA VAL A 216 47.81 -29.11 -2.89
C VAL A 216 46.71 -30.05 -2.37
N GLY A 217 47.12 -30.93 -1.44
CA GLY A 217 46.26 -31.93 -0.78
C GLY A 217 45.43 -32.84 -1.67
N CYS A 218 44.44 -33.50 -1.04
CA CYS A 218 43.20 -33.94 -1.67
C CYS A 218 42.03 -33.31 -0.91
N TRP A 219 41.24 -32.49 -1.59
CA TRP A 219 40.17 -31.71 -1.00
C TRP A 219 38.96 -31.62 -1.93
N GLY A 220 37.78 -31.41 -1.35
CA GLY A 220 36.55 -31.19 -2.11
C GLY A 220 35.31 -31.14 -1.24
N GLY A 221 34.29 -30.42 -1.72
CA GLY A 221 33.05 -30.21 -0.99
C GLY A 221 32.05 -29.38 -1.77
N TRP A 222 30.93 -29.08 -1.12
CA TRP A 222 29.81 -28.34 -1.71
C TRP A 222 29.16 -27.37 -0.72
N SER A 223 28.54 -26.33 -1.27
CA SER A 223 27.82 -25.29 -0.55
C SER A 223 26.58 -24.87 -1.32
N LEU A 224 25.42 -25.00 -0.70
CA LEU A 224 24.13 -24.48 -1.17
C LEU A 224 23.89 -23.11 -0.52
N VAL A 225 24.04 -22.03 -1.29
CA VAL A 225 23.81 -20.65 -0.83
C VAL A 225 22.39 -20.22 -1.22
N VAL A 226 21.63 -19.71 -0.24
CA VAL A 226 20.20 -19.42 -0.38
C VAL A 226 19.88 -18.01 0.10
N ALA A 227 19.32 -17.19 -0.79
CA ALA A 227 18.69 -15.92 -0.44
C ALA A 227 17.19 -16.16 -0.19
N TYR A 228 16.66 -15.61 0.90
CA TYR A 228 15.24 -15.73 1.24
C TYR A 228 14.60 -14.38 1.59
N GLU A 229 13.29 -14.32 1.47
CA GLU A 229 12.42 -13.19 1.85
C GLU A 229 11.58 -13.57 3.07
N ASN A 230 11.57 -12.72 4.08
CA ASN A 230 10.76 -12.82 5.30
C ASN A 230 10.43 -11.40 5.77
N ALA A 231 9.14 -11.06 5.84
CA ALA A 231 8.66 -9.72 6.15
C ALA A 231 9.00 -9.23 7.59
N ALA A 232 9.50 -10.11 8.46
CA ALA A 232 9.99 -9.75 9.80
C ALA A 232 11.46 -9.28 9.82
N ASP A 233 12.22 -9.52 8.75
CA ASP A 233 13.64 -9.18 8.66
C ASP A 233 13.81 -7.77 8.03
N PRO A 234 14.93 -7.06 8.30
CA PRO A 234 15.17 -5.75 7.69
C PRO A 234 15.38 -5.87 6.17
N LEU A 235 15.16 -4.77 5.44
CA LEU A 235 15.49 -4.71 4.02
C LEU A 235 17.00 -4.81 3.83
N ARG A 236 17.47 -5.68 2.93
CA ARG A 236 18.89 -5.87 2.63
C ARG A 236 19.16 -5.95 1.14
N TYR A 237 20.34 -5.48 0.75
CA TYR A 237 20.97 -5.93 -0.49
C TYR A 237 21.50 -7.34 -0.25
N LEU A 238 20.99 -8.32 -0.99
CA LEU A 238 21.36 -9.72 -0.93
C LEU A 238 22.08 -10.08 -2.22
N ASN A 239 23.42 -10.07 -2.18
CA ASN A 239 24.25 -10.27 -3.36
C ASN A 239 25.11 -11.54 -3.24
N VAL A 240 25.30 -12.25 -4.35
CA VAL A 240 26.21 -13.40 -4.48
C VAL A 240 27.11 -13.18 -5.69
N TRP A 241 28.42 -13.26 -5.52
CA TRP A 241 29.42 -13.20 -6.58
C TRP A 241 30.15 -14.54 -6.66
N ASP A 242 30.23 -15.13 -7.85
CA ASP A 242 30.95 -16.39 -8.05
C ASP A 242 32.02 -16.30 -9.13
N GLY A 243 32.96 -17.23 -9.06
CA GLY A 243 34.19 -17.32 -9.85
C GLY A 243 34.89 -18.65 -9.55
N PHE A 244 36.14 -18.78 -9.96
CA PHE A 244 37.05 -19.82 -9.46
C PHE A 244 38.49 -19.43 -9.79
N GLN A 245 39.34 -19.33 -8.77
CA GLN A 245 40.72 -18.86 -8.89
C GLN A 245 41.69 -19.70 -8.05
N LEU A 246 42.99 -19.58 -8.33
CA LEU A 246 44.07 -20.05 -7.48
C LEU A 246 44.80 -18.85 -6.89
N LEU A 247 45.06 -18.88 -5.58
CA LEU A 247 45.99 -17.98 -4.90
C LEU A 247 47.18 -18.81 -4.42
N ARG A 248 48.39 -18.49 -4.90
CA ARG A 248 49.61 -19.24 -4.58
C ARG A 248 50.84 -18.38 -4.86
N ASP A 249 51.89 -18.49 -4.02
CA ASP A 249 53.18 -17.81 -4.21
C ASP A 249 53.67 -17.91 -5.68
N PRO A 250 53.94 -16.77 -6.37
CA PRO A 250 53.96 -15.38 -5.86
C PRO A 250 52.62 -14.63 -5.92
N ASP A 251 51.64 -15.13 -6.66
CA ASP A 251 50.32 -14.52 -6.87
C ASP A 251 49.31 -14.99 -5.81
N ASN A 252 49.63 -14.78 -4.53
CA ASN A 252 48.85 -15.26 -3.39
C ASN A 252 47.79 -14.27 -2.85
N LEU A 253 47.58 -13.14 -3.52
CA LEU A 253 46.68 -12.08 -3.08
C LEU A 253 45.53 -11.87 -4.07
N ALA A 254 44.30 -12.18 -3.65
CA ALA A 254 43.09 -11.73 -4.34
C ALA A 254 42.55 -10.46 -3.69
N THR A 255 42.19 -9.49 -4.52
CA THR A 255 41.37 -8.34 -4.12
C THR A 255 40.09 -8.39 -4.96
N LEU A 256 39.00 -8.79 -4.32
CA LEU A 256 37.68 -8.94 -4.93
C LEU A 256 36.89 -7.65 -4.68
N THR A 257 36.64 -6.88 -5.73
CA THR A 257 35.66 -5.79 -5.69
C THR A 257 34.28 -6.40 -5.82
N LEU A 258 33.35 -6.05 -4.94
CA LEU A 258 32.01 -6.64 -4.84
C LEU A 258 30.97 -5.50 -5.01
N GLY A 259 30.55 -5.27 -6.25
CA GLY A 259 29.63 -4.17 -6.61
C GLY A 259 28.15 -4.56 -6.48
N GLY A 260 27.27 -3.56 -6.38
CA GLY A 260 25.81 -3.78 -6.29
C GLY A 260 25.25 -3.74 -4.87
N ILE A 261 26.01 -3.24 -3.89
CA ILE A 261 25.50 -2.88 -2.56
C ILE A 261 25.37 -1.36 -2.43
N ARG A 262 24.59 -0.89 -1.44
CA ARG A 262 24.67 0.49 -0.99
C ARG A 262 24.45 0.59 0.52
N THR A 263 25.47 1.00 1.27
CA THR A 263 25.34 1.15 2.72
C THR A 263 24.68 2.49 3.09
N PRO A 264 24.02 2.58 4.27
CA PRO A 264 23.46 3.83 4.79
C PRO A 264 24.48 4.98 4.76
N ALA A 265 24.06 6.17 4.36
CA ALA A 265 24.97 7.31 4.15
C ALA A 265 25.64 7.85 5.43
N THR A 266 25.08 7.55 6.61
CA THR A 266 25.50 8.12 7.91
C THR A 266 25.90 7.06 8.94
N THR A 267 25.64 5.78 8.70
CA THR A 267 25.88 4.68 9.63
C THR A 267 26.50 3.49 8.91
N ALA A 268 27.51 2.87 9.52
CA ALA A 268 28.03 1.60 9.04
C ALA A 268 27.01 0.51 9.40
N PRO A 269 26.45 -0.24 8.44
CA PRO A 269 25.30 -1.11 8.67
C PRO A 269 25.71 -2.45 9.33
N PRO A 270 24.74 -3.17 9.90
CA PRO A 270 24.81 -4.62 10.02
C PRO A 270 25.03 -5.30 8.67
N GLY A 271 25.77 -6.41 8.67
CA GLY A 271 25.97 -7.19 7.47
C GLY A 271 26.58 -8.56 7.74
N THR A 272 26.23 -9.52 6.88
CA THR A 272 26.75 -10.89 6.91
C THR A 272 27.46 -11.18 5.60
N LEU A 273 28.78 -11.33 5.67
CA LEU A 273 29.60 -11.86 4.59
C LEU A 273 29.57 -13.39 4.65
N GLY A 274 29.69 -14.07 3.52
CA GLY A 274 30.11 -15.46 3.50
C GLY A 274 31.05 -15.75 2.34
N VAL A 275 31.84 -16.81 2.50
CA VAL A 275 32.89 -17.18 1.55
C VAL A 275 33.09 -18.70 1.53
N VAL A 276 33.39 -19.24 0.35
CA VAL A 276 33.80 -20.63 0.15
C VAL A 276 35.18 -20.67 -0.50
N VAL A 277 36.10 -21.39 0.14
CA VAL A 277 37.51 -21.53 -0.27
C VAL A 277 37.95 -22.97 -0.11
N GLY A 278 38.61 -23.52 -1.13
CA GLY A 278 39.22 -24.85 -1.11
C GLY A 278 40.70 -24.78 -0.73
N ASP A 279 41.23 -25.91 -0.27
CA ASP A 279 42.65 -26.13 0.04
C ASP A 279 43.21 -25.27 1.18
N GLY A 280 42.42 -25.03 2.24
CA GLY A 280 42.87 -24.35 3.46
C GLY A 280 43.15 -25.32 4.62
N ASP A 281 44.40 -25.42 5.08
CA ASP A 281 44.82 -26.31 6.18
C ASP A 281 44.91 -25.61 7.56
N VAL A 282 44.26 -26.17 8.60
CA VAL A 282 44.27 -25.66 10.00
C VAL A 282 45.67 -25.41 10.58
N GLN A 283 46.66 -26.23 10.20
CA GLN A 283 48.02 -26.20 10.75
C GLN A 283 48.93 -25.16 10.07
N ILE A 284 48.51 -24.63 8.92
CA ILE A 284 49.26 -23.62 8.16
C ILE A 284 48.77 -22.24 8.62
N ALA A 285 49.70 -21.29 8.78
CA ALA A 285 49.42 -19.95 9.26
C ALA A 285 49.93 -18.89 8.27
N GLY A 286 49.34 -17.70 8.32
CA GLY A 286 49.60 -16.57 7.42
C GLY A 286 48.43 -16.21 6.51
N ASP A 287 47.37 -17.01 6.47
CA ASP A 287 46.23 -16.75 5.59
C ASP A 287 45.22 -15.80 6.23
N GLN A 288 44.86 -14.74 5.50
CA GLN A 288 44.11 -13.60 6.06
C GLN A 288 42.93 -13.21 5.18
N LEU A 289 41.87 -12.74 5.84
CA LEU A 289 40.65 -12.23 5.21
C LEU A 289 40.37 -10.82 5.74
N SER A 290 40.26 -9.82 4.85
CA SER A 290 39.97 -8.43 5.23
C SER A 290 38.84 -7.85 4.40
N VAL A 291 37.99 -7.01 4.99
CA VAL A 291 36.85 -6.37 4.31
C VAL A 291 36.86 -4.85 4.50
N GLY A 292 36.43 -4.11 3.47
CA GLY A 292 36.24 -2.66 3.50
C GLY A 292 35.38 -2.19 2.32
N SER A 293 35.42 -0.90 1.99
CA SER A 293 34.83 -0.33 0.77
C SER A 293 35.85 -0.14 -0.38
N SER A 294 37.14 -0.15 -0.03
CA SER A 294 38.29 -0.04 -0.93
C SER A 294 39.47 -0.84 -0.36
N THR A 295 40.64 -0.78 -1.02
CA THR A 295 41.89 -1.34 -0.46
C THR A 295 42.54 -0.46 0.60
N ALA A 296 42.07 0.78 0.81
CA ALA A 296 42.65 1.75 1.74
C ALA A 296 42.04 1.70 3.17
N ASP A 297 40.87 1.08 3.32
CA ASP A 297 40.07 0.99 4.54
C ASP A 297 39.79 -0.46 4.98
N LEU A 298 40.59 -1.42 4.47
CA LEU A 298 40.46 -2.84 4.80
C LEU A 298 40.62 -3.07 6.31
N THR A 299 39.63 -3.72 6.90
CA THR A 299 39.66 -4.23 8.27
C THR A 299 39.89 -5.74 8.24
N LEU A 300 40.98 -6.19 8.87
CA LEU A 300 41.24 -7.61 9.08
C LEU A 300 40.12 -8.24 9.90
N LEU A 301 39.59 -9.36 9.41
CA LEU A 301 38.57 -10.14 10.11
C LEU A 301 39.27 -11.14 11.04
N PRO A 302 39.02 -11.11 12.36
CA PRO A 302 39.51 -12.14 13.27
C PRO A 302 38.75 -13.45 12.98
N MET A 303 39.47 -14.46 12.51
CA MET A 303 38.88 -15.74 12.08
C MET A 303 39.28 -16.86 13.05
N PRO A 304 38.32 -17.65 13.57
CA PRO A 304 38.61 -18.70 14.53
C PRO A 304 39.07 -20.00 13.85
N GLY A 305 40.12 -20.61 14.41
CA GLY A 305 40.45 -22.02 14.21
C GLY A 305 39.52 -22.97 14.99
N PRO A 306 39.66 -24.29 14.83
CA PRO A 306 38.94 -25.29 15.62
C PRO A 306 39.06 -25.08 17.14
N THR A 307 38.13 -25.63 17.91
CA THR A 307 38.03 -25.38 19.36
C THR A 307 39.35 -25.69 20.09
N GLY A 308 39.95 -24.66 20.69
CA GLY A 308 41.22 -24.77 21.42
C GLY A 308 42.47 -24.44 20.58
N VAL A 309 42.31 -24.15 19.29
CA VAL A 309 43.40 -23.80 18.37
C VAL A 309 43.38 -22.29 18.08
N SER A 310 44.43 -21.59 18.51
CA SER A 310 44.65 -20.18 18.15
C SER A 310 45.45 -20.14 16.84
N THR A 311 44.79 -19.86 15.72
CA THR A 311 45.41 -19.79 14.39
C THR A 311 45.45 -18.34 13.86
N ASP A 312 46.57 -17.93 13.28
CA ASP A 312 46.61 -16.80 12.33
C ASP A 312 46.30 -17.36 10.93
N ASN A 313 45.08 -17.89 10.77
CA ASN A 313 44.60 -18.53 9.54
C ASN A 313 43.08 -18.37 9.39
N ALA A 314 42.67 -17.67 8.33
CA ALA A 314 41.27 -17.47 7.94
C ALA A 314 40.58 -18.70 7.33
N PHE A 315 41.35 -19.63 6.76
CA PHE A 315 40.91 -20.83 6.04
C PHE A 315 41.43 -22.11 6.71
N ALA A 316 41.12 -22.23 8.00
CA ALA A 316 41.51 -23.36 8.85
C ALA A 316 40.57 -24.58 8.73
N SER A 317 40.12 -24.96 7.53
CA SER A 317 39.24 -26.11 7.25
C SER A 317 37.89 -26.11 7.99
N ARG A 318 37.15 -24.99 8.02
CA ARG A 318 35.93 -24.83 8.84
C ARG A 318 34.65 -24.62 8.02
N ILE A 319 33.56 -25.20 8.51
CA ILE A 319 32.19 -24.87 8.10
C ILE A 319 31.46 -24.29 9.31
N ASP A 320 31.55 -22.96 9.48
CA ASP A 320 31.16 -22.28 10.71
C ASP A 320 30.48 -20.91 10.52
N ARG A 321 29.93 -20.39 11.62
CA ARG A 321 29.48 -19.00 11.77
C ARG A 321 30.45 -18.25 12.67
N VAL A 322 30.88 -17.07 12.25
CA VAL A 322 31.82 -16.19 12.97
C VAL A 322 31.08 -14.90 13.34
N ALA A 323 31.10 -14.52 14.61
CA ALA A 323 30.50 -13.28 15.10
C ALA A 323 31.44 -12.07 14.91
N ALA A 324 30.94 -10.83 15.01
CA ALA A 324 31.73 -9.62 14.80
C ALA A 324 32.93 -9.43 15.75
N ASP A 325 32.99 -10.18 16.85
CA ASP A 325 34.11 -10.23 17.80
C ASP A 325 35.19 -11.28 17.45
N GLY A 326 34.96 -12.08 16.40
CA GLY A 326 35.84 -13.17 15.95
C GLY A 326 35.57 -14.53 16.62
N SER A 327 34.59 -14.63 17.50
CA SER A 327 34.18 -15.92 18.07
C SER A 327 33.45 -16.79 17.03
N GLY A 328 33.71 -18.10 17.04
CA GLY A 328 33.21 -19.04 16.02
C GLY A 328 32.34 -20.16 16.58
N THR A 329 31.31 -20.55 15.84
CA THR A 329 30.43 -21.69 16.15
C THR A 329 30.35 -22.62 14.94
N ASN A 330 30.85 -23.86 15.07
CA ASN A 330 30.76 -24.90 14.05
C ASN A 330 29.29 -25.17 13.67
N ILE A 331 28.99 -25.31 12.38
CA ILE A 331 27.65 -25.74 11.94
C ILE A 331 27.58 -27.26 12.15
N THR A 332 26.67 -27.71 13.01
CA THR A 332 26.58 -29.13 13.44
C THR A 332 25.46 -29.92 12.75
N THR A 333 24.55 -29.25 12.05
CA THR A 333 23.43 -29.83 11.29
C THR A 333 23.90 -30.35 9.92
N ARG A 334 24.84 -31.29 9.96
CA ARG A 334 25.54 -31.89 8.81
C ARG A 334 25.76 -33.38 9.07
N ASP A 335 25.85 -34.18 8.02
CA ASP A 335 26.20 -35.60 8.10
C ASP A 335 27.29 -35.96 7.05
N PRO A 336 28.53 -36.24 7.49
CA PRO A 336 29.04 -36.11 8.86
C PRO A 336 29.24 -34.64 9.23
N ASN A 337 29.50 -34.34 10.51
CA ASN A 337 29.73 -32.99 11.03
C ASN A 337 31.10 -32.79 11.73
N PRO A 338 32.23 -33.11 11.07
CA PRO A 338 33.55 -32.90 11.67
C PRO A 338 33.82 -31.39 11.86
N VAL A 339 34.72 -31.06 12.80
CA VAL A 339 35.14 -29.66 13.02
C VAL A 339 36.17 -29.27 11.97
N ASN A 340 37.14 -30.15 11.69
CA ASN A 340 38.06 -30.06 10.56
C ASN A 340 37.48 -30.75 9.30
N ASN A 341 37.43 -30.01 8.19
CA ASN A 341 36.77 -30.41 6.94
C ASN A 341 37.77 -30.78 5.81
N TYR A 342 39.06 -30.87 6.13
CA TYR A 342 40.15 -31.38 5.26
C TYR A 342 40.24 -30.66 3.91
N GLY A 343 40.60 -29.37 3.96
CA GLY A 343 40.80 -28.51 2.80
C GLY A 343 39.51 -27.89 2.24
N TYR A 344 38.46 -27.72 3.06
CA TYR A 344 37.23 -27.06 2.62
C TYR A 344 36.70 -26.09 3.68
N ASP A 345 36.73 -24.80 3.37
CA ASP A 345 36.15 -23.74 4.18
C ASP A 345 34.86 -23.22 3.54
N ALA A 346 33.80 -23.12 4.34
CA ALA A 346 32.53 -22.51 3.96
C ALA A 346 31.96 -21.76 5.17
N ARG A 347 32.20 -20.44 5.21
CA ARG A 347 32.02 -19.64 6.43
C ARG A 347 31.01 -18.51 6.23
N MET A 348 30.27 -18.19 7.29
CA MET A 348 29.42 -17.00 7.38
C MET A 348 29.92 -16.10 8.51
N ILE A 349 30.33 -14.88 8.18
CA ILE A 349 30.99 -13.92 9.05
C ILE A 349 30.11 -12.69 9.22
N ASP A 350 29.80 -12.35 10.47
CA ASP A 350 29.21 -11.06 10.84
C ASP A 350 30.26 -9.95 10.65
N VAL A 351 30.00 -9.09 9.66
CA VAL A 351 30.82 -7.94 9.27
C VAL A 351 30.16 -6.61 9.65
N THR A 352 29.26 -6.63 10.65
CA THR A 352 28.58 -5.45 11.19
C THR A 352 29.58 -4.34 11.52
N GLY A 353 29.38 -3.17 10.92
CA GLY A 353 30.24 -2.00 11.11
C GLY A 353 31.62 -2.06 10.45
N LYS A 354 31.95 -3.13 9.69
CA LYS A 354 33.25 -3.28 8.99
C LYS A 354 33.26 -2.68 7.58
N ILE A 355 32.10 -2.53 6.96
CA ILE A 355 31.93 -1.80 5.69
C ILE A 355 31.47 -0.38 6.04
N PRO A 356 32.18 0.68 5.62
CA PRO A 356 31.82 2.06 5.97
C PRO A 356 30.44 2.51 5.49
N ALA A 357 29.96 3.61 6.09
CA ALA A 357 28.79 4.35 5.64
C ALA A 357 28.97 4.94 4.23
N GLY A 358 27.92 4.95 3.42
CA GLY A 358 27.91 5.52 2.06
C GLY A 358 28.71 4.74 1.02
N ALA A 359 29.10 3.50 1.28
CA ALA A 359 29.81 2.63 0.36
C ALA A 359 28.87 2.06 -0.72
N GLU A 360 29.27 2.15 -1.98
CA GLU A 360 28.53 1.62 -3.16
C GLU A 360 29.10 0.28 -3.68
N GLN A 361 30.10 -0.24 -2.97
CA GLN A 361 30.76 -1.53 -3.20
C GLN A 361 31.39 -2.00 -1.88
N ALA A 362 31.65 -3.30 -1.76
CA ALA A 362 32.60 -3.82 -0.79
C ALA A 362 33.90 -4.22 -1.51
N VAL A 363 35.00 -4.32 -0.76
CA VAL A 363 36.23 -4.98 -1.19
C VAL A 363 36.55 -6.07 -0.18
N LEU A 364 36.72 -7.29 -0.67
CA LEU A 364 37.21 -8.43 0.09
C LEU A 364 38.63 -8.75 -0.36
N GLN A 365 39.58 -8.77 0.58
CA GLN A 365 40.96 -9.15 0.31
C GLN A 365 41.25 -10.50 0.96
N ILE A 366 41.71 -11.45 0.15
CA ILE A 366 42.15 -12.79 0.55
C ILE A 366 43.65 -12.86 0.30
N ASN A 367 44.42 -13.12 1.35
CA ASN A 367 45.87 -13.30 1.29
C ASN A 367 46.19 -14.74 1.70
N GLY A 368 46.63 -15.57 0.76
CA GLY A 368 47.05 -16.96 0.96
C GLY A 368 48.55 -17.08 1.19
N SER A 369 49.09 -16.43 2.22
CA SER A 369 50.55 -16.39 2.42
C SER A 369 51.14 -17.66 3.04
N GLY A 370 50.29 -18.54 3.59
CA GLY A 370 50.64 -19.87 4.05
C GLY A 370 50.32 -20.98 3.04
N ASP A 371 49.14 -20.94 2.40
CA ASP A 371 48.58 -22.05 1.64
C ASP A 371 48.20 -21.72 0.17
N ALA A 372 47.91 -22.75 -0.63
CA ALA A 372 47.45 -22.62 -2.01
C ALA A 372 45.91 -22.55 -2.08
N LEU A 373 45.31 -21.38 -1.85
CA LEU A 373 43.87 -21.24 -1.68
C LEU A 373 43.08 -21.23 -3.00
N HIS A 374 41.86 -21.78 -2.96
CA HIS A 374 40.92 -21.83 -4.10
C HIS A 374 39.58 -21.15 -3.81
N PRO A 375 39.45 -19.81 -3.91
CA PRO A 375 38.17 -19.12 -3.72
C PRO A 375 37.19 -19.40 -4.88
N GLN A 376 35.93 -19.70 -4.53
CA GLN A 376 34.86 -19.96 -5.51
C GLN A 376 33.72 -18.94 -5.46
N VAL A 377 33.20 -18.63 -4.27
CA VAL A 377 32.02 -17.78 -4.11
C VAL A 377 32.12 -16.93 -2.85
N ALA A 378 31.67 -15.69 -2.97
CA ALA A 378 31.43 -14.78 -1.86
C ALA A 378 29.98 -14.28 -1.92
N TRP A 379 29.35 -14.02 -0.77
CA TRP A 379 28.03 -13.38 -0.71
C TRP A 379 27.97 -12.38 0.42
N LEU A 380 27.11 -11.38 0.29
CA LEU A 380 26.95 -10.32 1.28
C LEU A 380 25.48 -9.96 1.39
N ALA A 381 24.94 -10.11 2.59
CA ALA A 381 23.72 -9.46 3.03
C ALA A 381 24.12 -8.18 3.77
N VAL A 382 23.61 -7.02 3.37
CA VAL A 382 23.87 -5.75 4.06
C VAL A 382 22.62 -4.89 4.13
N ASP A 383 22.35 -4.31 5.30
CA ASP A 383 21.13 -3.54 5.54
C ASP A 383 21.01 -2.36 4.57
N ALA A 384 19.83 -2.27 3.94
CA ALA A 384 19.42 -1.21 3.03
C ALA A 384 18.45 -0.27 3.75
N LEU A 385 18.48 1.02 3.41
CA LEU A 385 17.55 1.99 3.98
C LEU A 385 16.21 2.00 3.23
N GLU A 386 15.13 2.21 3.97
CA GLU A 386 13.82 2.54 3.43
C GLU A 386 13.33 3.88 4.01
N PRO A 387 12.54 4.66 3.26
CA PRO A 387 11.74 5.72 3.86
C PRO A 387 10.59 5.10 4.68
N ASP A 388 10.17 5.79 5.74
CA ASP A 388 8.97 5.41 6.51
C ASP A 388 8.07 6.63 6.61
N LEU A 389 7.17 6.78 5.63
CA LEU A 389 6.24 7.92 5.61
C LEU A 389 5.03 7.66 6.50
N GLN A 390 4.86 8.50 7.52
CA GLN A 390 3.61 8.62 8.27
C GLN A 390 2.69 9.61 7.55
N ILE A 391 1.40 9.29 7.45
CA ILE A 391 0.37 10.19 6.89
C ILE A 391 -0.83 10.31 7.83
N THR A 392 -1.12 11.55 8.23
CA THR A 392 -2.30 11.91 9.01
C THR A 392 -3.19 12.81 8.18
N LYS A 393 -4.48 12.45 8.05
CA LYS A 393 -5.52 13.23 7.37
C LYS A 393 -6.38 13.98 8.40
N ALA A 394 -6.72 15.22 8.10
CA ALA A 394 -7.63 16.07 8.85
C ALA A 394 -8.66 16.72 7.91
N ASN A 395 -9.74 17.26 8.49
CA ASN A 395 -10.79 17.99 7.81
C ASN A 395 -11.10 19.32 8.53
N SER A 396 -11.64 20.29 7.79
CA SER A 396 -12.21 21.54 8.30
C SER A 396 -13.54 21.81 7.58
N PRO A 397 -14.69 21.90 8.29
CA PRO A 397 -14.87 21.78 9.73
C PRO A 397 -14.41 20.41 10.29
N ALA A 398 -13.77 20.43 11.46
CA ALA A 398 -13.20 19.22 12.06
C ALA A 398 -14.29 18.22 12.45
N GLY A 399 -14.10 16.95 12.06
CA GLY A 399 -15.01 15.88 12.43
C GLY A 399 -14.42 14.48 12.33
N SER A 400 -14.87 13.61 13.23
CA SER A 400 -14.32 12.27 13.48
C SER A 400 -15.39 11.19 13.36
N THR A 401 -14.96 9.93 13.24
CA THR A 401 -15.85 8.77 13.03
C THR A 401 -16.67 8.37 14.27
N ASP A 402 -16.41 8.98 15.43
CA ASP A 402 -17.23 8.94 16.66
C ASP A 402 -18.13 10.18 16.82
N ASP A 403 -18.20 11.05 15.81
CA ASP A 403 -18.96 12.30 15.78
C ASP A 403 -18.58 13.30 16.91
N ASN A 404 -17.34 13.28 17.40
CA ASN A 404 -16.85 14.16 18.47
C ASN A 404 -15.45 14.76 18.18
N PRO A 405 -15.36 15.92 17.49
CA PRO A 405 -16.45 16.76 17.00
C PRO A 405 -17.24 16.15 15.82
N PRO A 406 -18.49 16.59 15.57
CA PRO A 406 -19.35 15.95 14.57
C PRO A 406 -19.08 16.35 13.11
N GLY A 407 -18.27 17.38 12.88
CA GLY A 407 -17.94 17.88 11.53
C GLY A 407 -19.16 18.30 10.71
N ASN A 408 -20.14 18.94 11.34
CA ASN A 408 -21.40 19.32 10.68
C ASN A 408 -21.15 20.28 9.50
N VAL A 409 -21.82 20.01 8.38
CA VAL A 409 -21.80 20.81 7.13
C VAL A 409 -23.17 20.83 6.47
N GLU A 410 -23.54 21.94 5.83
CA GLU A 410 -24.75 22.07 5.02
C GLU A 410 -24.47 21.80 3.52
N PRO A 411 -25.47 21.46 2.70
CA PRO A 411 -25.33 21.39 1.24
C PRO A 411 -24.84 22.72 0.65
N GLY A 412 -23.72 22.69 -0.08
CA GLY A 412 -23.03 23.87 -0.60
C GLY A 412 -21.88 24.40 0.27
N ASP A 413 -21.67 23.88 1.48
CA ASP A 413 -20.50 24.23 2.30
C ASP A 413 -19.20 23.68 1.68
N THR A 414 -18.07 24.31 2.03
CA THR A 414 -16.73 23.84 1.69
C THR A 414 -16.13 23.02 2.83
N ILE A 415 -15.59 21.84 2.51
CA ILE A 415 -14.72 21.07 3.40
C ILE A 415 -13.29 21.20 2.87
N THR A 416 -12.36 21.66 3.70
CA THR A 416 -10.93 21.55 3.41
C THR A 416 -10.40 20.25 3.98
N TYR A 417 -9.86 19.37 3.14
CA TYR A 417 -9.07 18.22 3.59
C TYR A 417 -7.60 18.60 3.63
N SER A 418 -6.89 18.16 4.67
CA SER A 418 -5.46 18.38 4.83
C SER A 418 -4.74 17.10 5.25
N PHE A 419 -3.47 17.01 4.85
CA PHE A 419 -2.61 15.86 5.08
C PHE A 419 -1.26 16.34 5.58
N THR A 420 -0.81 15.79 6.70
CA THR A 420 0.56 15.91 7.17
C THR A 420 1.29 14.64 6.82
N VAL A 421 2.36 14.75 6.03
CA VAL A 421 3.20 13.62 5.58
C VAL A 421 4.60 13.84 6.12
N ALA A 422 5.13 12.90 6.91
CA ALA A 422 6.42 13.00 7.57
C ALA A 422 7.26 11.73 7.37
N ASN A 423 8.54 11.87 7.04
CA ASN A 423 9.47 10.74 6.93
C ASN A 423 10.11 10.44 8.29
N GLN A 424 9.49 9.56 9.07
CA GLN A 424 9.90 9.20 10.43
C GLN A 424 9.29 7.85 10.80
N HIS A 425 9.93 7.12 11.70
CA HIS A 425 9.35 5.92 12.29
C HIS A 425 8.07 6.24 13.07
N ALA A 426 7.23 5.22 13.29
CA ALA A 426 5.99 5.36 14.04
C ALA A 426 6.17 5.83 15.50
N ASP A 427 7.37 5.71 16.07
CA ASP A 427 7.75 6.24 17.39
C ASP A 427 8.30 7.69 17.36
N GLY A 428 8.43 8.28 16.16
CA GLY A 428 8.97 9.62 15.92
C GLY A 428 10.49 9.68 15.72
N THR A 429 11.21 8.55 15.72
CA THR A 429 12.65 8.53 15.42
C THR A 429 12.93 8.64 13.92
N THR A 430 14.11 9.15 13.55
CA THR A 430 14.46 9.52 12.16
C THR A 430 15.80 8.95 11.68
N THR A 431 16.41 8.08 12.49
CA THR A 431 17.68 7.40 12.18
C THR A 431 17.47 6.22 11.23
N ASN A 432 18.43 5.94 10.36
CA ASN A 432 18.39 4.80 9.43
C ASN A 432 17.15 4.80 8.50
N LEU A 433 16.78 5.97 7.98
CA LEU A 433 15.77 6.15 6.95
C LEU A 433 16.38 6.63 5.64
N ASP A 434 15.84 6.19 4.51
CA ASP A 434 16.14 6.77 3.19
C ASP A 434 15.28 8.02 2.95
N THR A 435 15.69 8.87 2.01
CA THR A 435 14.84 9.95 1.49
C THR A 435 13.69 9.34 0.68
N ALA A 436 12.46 9.75 0.96
CA ALA A 436 11.30 9.38 0.14
C ALA A 436 11.23 10.28 -1.10
N THR A 437 10.99 9.70 -2.27
CA THR A 437 10.87 10.41 -3.55
C THR A 437 9.61 10.02 -4.30
N GLY A 438 9.19 10.89 -5.25
CA GLY A 438 7.98 10.66 -6.05
C GLY A 438 6.69 10.65 -5.22
N VAL A 439 6.71 11.32 -4.07
CA VAL A 439 5.69 11.22 -3.03
C VAL A 439 4.35 11.77 -3.54
N THR A 440 3.31 10.92 -3.51
CA THR A 440 2.01 11.21 -4.11
C THR A 440 0.89 10.81 -3.15
N VAL A 441 0.01 11.74 -2.80
CA VAL A 441 -1.24 11.47 -2.08
C VAL A 441 -2.35 11.26 -3.11
N THR A 442 -3.04 10.12 -3.04
CA THR A 442 -4.25 9.82 -3.81
C THR A 442 -5.43 9.66 -2.86
N ASP A 443 -6.46 10.45 -3.09
CA ASP A 443 -7.65 10.55 -2.26
C ASP A 443 -8.89 10.23 -3.11
N GLN A 444 -9.81 9.46 -2.55
CA GLN A 444 -11.00 8.98 -3.25
C GLN A 444 -12.23 9.57 -2.59
N LEU A 445 -12.66 10.74 -3.08
CA LEU A 445 -13.67 11.55 -2.43
C LEU A 445 -14.99 10.78 -2.19
N PRO A 446 -15.62 10.95 -1.00
CA PRO A 446 -16.92 10.36 -0.73
C PRO A 446 -17.98 10.85 -1.71
N ALA A 447 -19.01 10.03 -1.93
CA ALA A 447 -20.17 10.45 -2.70
C ALA A 447 -20.93 11.55 -1.95
N GLY A 448 -21.29 12.63 -2.65
CA GLY A 448 -21.90 13.82 -2.04
C GLY A 448 -20.92 14.98 -1.81
N THR A 449 -19.67 14.88 -2.29
CA THR A 449 -18.75 16.02 -2.42
C THR A 449 -18.18 16.12 -3.84
N THR A 450 -17.82 17.34 -4.25
CA THR A 450 -17.19 17.63 -5.54
C THR A 450 -15.88 18.40 -5.32
N TYR A 451 -14.79 18.01 -5.99
CA TYR A 451 -13.49 18.68 -5.90
C TYR A 451 -13.54 20.15 -6.39
N GLN A 452 -13.01 21.08 -5.59
CA GLN A 452 -12.90 22.49 -5.97
C GLN A 452 -11.61 22.73 -6.76
N ALA A 453 -11.74 22.75 -8.10
CA ALA A 453 -10.62 22.93 -9.02
C ALA A 453 -9.82 24.23 -8.73
N GLY A 454 -8.50 24.07 -8.59
CA GLY A 454 -7.59 25.19 -8.30
C GLY A 454 -7.43 25.54 -6.81
N SER A 455 -8.08 24.82 -5.88
CA SER A 455 -7.87 24.99 -4.44
C SER A 455 -6.42 24.70 -4.00
N ASN A 456 -5.70 23.85 -4.72
CA ASN A 456 -4.26 23.66 -4.55
C ASN A 456 -3.57 23.41 -5.92
N PRO A 457 -2.47 24.13 -6.25
CA PRO A 457 -1.77 23.99 -7.53
C PRO A 457 -1.04 22.65 -7.72
N ASN A 458 -0.75 21.93 -6.63
CA ASN A 458 -0.10 20.62 -6.65
C ASN A 458 -1.11 19.46 -6.68
N CYS A 459 -2.41 19.74 -6.67
CA CYS A 459 -3.49 18.76 -6.70
C CYS A 459 -4.30 18.85 -8.00
N SER A 460 -4.72 17.69 -8.52
CA SER A 460 -5.61 17.58 -9.67
C SER A 460 -6.63 16.46 -9.43
N ALA A 461 -7.78 16.51 -10.10
CA ALA A 461 -8.83 15.51 -9.95
C ALA A 461 -9.22 14.89 -11.29
N SER A 462 -9.49 13.58 -11.26
CA SER A 462 -10.07 12.83 -12.37
C SER A 462 -11.32 12.11 -11.85
N GLY A 463 -12.49 12.69 -12.11
CA GLY A 463 -13.72 12.32 -11.39
C GLY A 463 -13.58 12.62 -9.89
N GLN A 464 -13.91 11.63 -9.06
CA GLN A 464 -13.79 11.70 -7.60
C GLN A 464 -12.39 11.38 -7.06
N THR A 465 -11.44 10.98 -7.91
CA THR A 465 -10.06 10.69 -7.47
C THR A 465 -9.22 11.96 -7.55
N VAL A 466 -8.78 12.47 -6.40
CA VAL A 466 -7.87 13.62 -6.29
C VAL A 466 -6.44 13.08 -6.09
N THR A 467 -5.50 13.57 -6.87
CA THR A 467 -4.08 13.22 -6.77
C THR A 467 -3.26 14.48 -6.55
N CYS A 468 -2.48 14.49 -5.48
CA CYS A 468 -1.61 15.58 -5.08
C CYS A 468 -0.14 15.15 -5.04
N THR A 469 0.76 15.93 -5.63
CA THR A 469 2.20 15.72 -5.51
C THR A 469 2.73 16.37 -4.23
N VAL A 470 3.66 15.68 -3.57
CA VAL A 470 4.37 16.13 -2.37
C VAL A 470 5.87 16.15 -2.70
N PRO A 471 6.64 17.16 -2.24
CA PRO A 471 8.10 17.17 -2.45
C PRO A 471 8.79 15.96 -1.84
N ASP A 472 10.00 15.65 -2.31
CA ASP A 472 10.84 14.62 -1.71
C ASP A 472 11.11 14.91 -0.22
N LEU A 473 11.04 13.88 0.62
CA LEU A 473 11.14 14.00 2.07
C LEU A 473 12.37 13.25 2.59
N ALA A 474 13.42 14.00 2.92
CA ALA A 474 14.57 13.48 3.68
C ALA A 474 14.14 13.02 5.09
N PRO A 475 14.92 12.19 5.79
CA PRO A 475 14.62 11.77 7.15
C PRO A 475 14.34 12.94 8.10
N GLY A 476 13.21 12.89 8.81
CA GLY A 476 12.70 13.95 9.67
C GLY A 476 12.01 15.12 8.95
N ALA A 477 11.99 15.15 7.60
CA ALA A 477 11.24 16.16 6.87
C ALA A 477 9.73 15.91 6.94
N THR A 478 8.96 17.00 7.00
CA THR A 478 7.50 16.99 7.00
C THR A 478 6.97 17.95 5.94
N ALA A 479 5.97 17.53 5.17
CA ALA A 479 5.21 18.37 4.26
C ALA A 479 3.73 18.36 4.64
N ASN A 480 3.06 19.48 4.38
CA ASN A 480 1.61 19.59 4.49
C ASN A 480 1.02 19.88 3.12
N VAL A 481 -0.03 19.16 2.76
CA VAL A 481 -0.81 19.39 1.53
C VAL A 481 -2.30 19.42 1.90
N SER A 482 -3.08 20.25 1.21
CA SER A 482 -4.50 20.40 1.50
C SER A 482 -5.26 20.82 0.25
N PHE A 483 -6.53 20.45 0.14
CA PHE A 483 -7.40 20.88 -0.95
C PHE A 483 -8.85 20.99 -0.47
N ASP A 484 -9.66 21.70 -1.24
CA ASP A 484 -11.06 21.98 -0.91
C ASP A 484 -12.01 21.12 -1.75
N VAL A 485 -13.13 20.73 -1.14
CA VAL A 485 -14.28 20.13 -1.80
C VAL A 485 -15.56 20.85 -1.39
N THR A 486 -16.55 20.89 -2.27
CA THR A 486 -17.88 21.42 -1.96
C THR A 486 -18.84 20.26 -1.66
N VAL A 487 -19.69 20.39 -0.63
CA VAL A 487 -20.78 19.44 -0.37
C VAL A 487 -21.86 19.62 -1.43
N ASP A 488 -22.25 18.52 -2.10
CA ASP A 488 -23.19 18.59 -3.21
C ASP A 488 -24.57 19.10 -2.76
N GLN A 489 -25.21 19.92 -3.57
CA GLN A 489 -26.56 20.44 -3.31
C GLN A 489 -27.63 19.32 -3.18
N SER A 490 -27.35 18.13 -3.71
CA SER A 490 -28.21 16.93 -3.57
C SER A 490 -27.96 16.13 -2.29
N ALA A 491 -26.93 16.44 -1.49
CA ALA A 491 -26.66 15.75 -0.24
C ALA A 491 -27.80 15.97 0.78
N THR A 492 -28.11 14.94 1.56
CA THR A 492 -29.22 14.94 2.53
C THR A 492 -28.70 14.93 3.97
N GLY A 493 -29.44 15.54 4.89
CA GLY A 493 -29.16 15.48 6.32
C GLY A 493 -28.98 14.04 6.82
N GLY A 494 -27.95 13.81 7.63
CA GLY A 494 -27.54 12.50 8.13
C GLY A 494 -26.50 11.77 7.25
N THR A 495 -26.21 12.24 6.03
CA THR A 495 -25.15 11.64 5.20
C THR A 495 -23.79 11.78 5.89
N LYS A 496 -23.06 10.66 5.98
CA LYS A 496 -21.70 10.60 6.51
C LYS A 496 -20.69 10.65 5.36
N LEU A 497 -19.88 11.70 5.33
CA LEU A 497 -18.83 11.91 4.35
C LEU A 497 -17.51 11.40 4.95
N ASP A 498 -17.37 10.07 4.98
CA ASP A 498 -16.19 9.37 5.47
C ASP A 498 -15.11 9.39 4.40
N ASP A 499 -13.90 9.80 4.78
CA ASP A 499 -12.84 10.06 3.80
C ASP A 499 -11.45 9.59 4.27
N THR A 500 -10.67 9.04 3.34
CA THR A 500 -9.37 8.37 3.54
C THR A 500 -8.50 8.49 2.28
N ALA A 501 -7.21 8.78 2.47
CA ALA A 501 -6.23 8.79 1.38
C ALA A 501 -5.24 7.62 1.44
N THR A 502 -4.68 7.32 0.28
CA THR A 502 -3.49 6.47 0.11
C THR A 502 -2.31 7.33 -0.29
N LEU A 503 -1.17 7.13 0.37
CA LEU A 503 0.12 7.70 0.02
C LEU A 503 0.93 6.66 -0.76
N ALA A 504 1.59 7.06 -1.84
CA ALA A 504 2.54 6.26 -2.61
C ALA A 504 3.87 7.00 -2.75
N PHE A 505 5.00 6.29 -2.65
CA PHE A 505 6.35 6.85 -2.65
C PHE A 505 7.40 5.78 -2.95
N LYS A 506 8.64 6.20 -3.22
CA LYS A 506 9.82 5.33 -3.39
C LYS A 506 10.94 5.73 -2.45
N GLY A 507 11.87 4.82 -2.15
CA GLY A 507 13.19 5.17 -1.59
C GLY A 507 14.11 5.77 -2.66
N SER A 508 14.83 6.85 -2.33
CA SER A 508 15.78 7.50 -3.23
C SER A 508 16.90 6.57 -3.71
N GLN A 509 17.34 5.65 -2.84
CA GLN A 509 18.43 4.71 -3.11
C GLN A 509 17.90 3.38 -3.65
N THR A 510 16.87 2.86 -3.00
CA THR A 510 16.32 1.52 -3.29
C THR A 510 15.36 1.50 -4.48
N GLN A 511 14.77 2.65 -4.85
CA GLN A 511 13.75 2.82 -5.89
C GLN A 511 12.49 1.93 -5.72
N ARG A 512 12.37 1.27 -4.56
CA ARG A 512 11.30 0.36 -4.19
C ARG A 512 10.01 1.12 -3.92
N ASP A 513 8.93 0.74 -4.59
CA ASP A 513 7.60 1.30 -4.36
C ASP A 513 7.05 0.90 -2.99
N GLN A 514 6.50 1.88 -2.29
CA GLN A 514 5.80 1.71 -1.02
C GLN A 514 4.46 2.45 -1.02
N SER A 515 3.55 2.01 -0.14
CA SER A 515 2.29 2.69 0.11
C SER A 515 1.89 2.66 1.58
N ARG A 516 1.08 3.65 1.97
CA ARG A 516 0.50 3.84 3.31
C ARG A 516 -0.94 4.36 3.17
N THR A 517 -1.80 4.13 4.14
CA THR A 517 -3.17 4.66 4.18
C THR A 517 -3.30 5.61 5.37
N SER A 518 -3.99 6.74 5.19
CA SER A 518 -4.27 7.67 6.29
C SER A 518 -5.30 7.11 7.28
N ASN A 519 -5.47 7.77 8.42
CA ASN A 519 -6.70 7.66 9.20
C ASN A 519 -7.93 8.11 8.38
N THR A 520 -9.11 7.67 8.81
CA THR A 520 -10.40 8.20 8.35
C THR A 520 -10.75 9.49 9.07
N VAL A 521 -11.33 10.44 8.34
CA VAL A 521 -12.03 11.62 8.89
C VAL A 521 -13.49 11.59 8.43
N ARG A 522 -14.36 12.35 9.11
CA ARG A 522 -15.79 12.38 8.81
C ARG A 522 -16.35 13.79 8.89
N ASN A 523 -17.14 14.17 7.88
CA ASN A 523 -18.11 15.26 8.01
C ASN A 523 -19.54 14.69 8.01
N THR A 524 -20.46 15.35 8.71
CA THR A 524 -21.87 14.97 8.76
C THR A 524 -22.69 16.04 8.07
N VAL A 525 -23.41 15.68 7.01
CA VAL A 525 -24.35 16.60 6.36
C VAL A 525 -25.52 16.85 7.31
N VAL A 526 -25.88 18.11 7.52
CA VAL A 526 -27.05 18.53 8.30
C VAL A 526 -27.97 19.38 7.44
N ASP A 527 -29.27 19.13 7.52
CA ASP A 527 -30.28 20.00 6.92
C ASP A 527 -30.79 20.98 8.00
N LEU A 528 -30.72 22.28 7.73
CA LEU A 528 -31.35 23.30 8.59
C LEU A 528 -32.77 23.65 8.12
N PRO A 529 -33.70 24.02 9.02
CA PRO A 529 -35.01 24.50 8.63
C PRO A 529 -34.95 25.82 7.85
N GLN A 530 -35.81 25.95 6.84
CA GLN A 530 -35.93 27.15 6.00
C GLN A 530 -37.40 27.35 5.64
N TYR A 531 -37.87 28.59 5.57
CA TYR A 531 -39.25 28.86 5.17
C TYR A 531 -39.40 30.25 4.54
N ARG A 532 -40.51 30.45 3.82
CA ARG A 532 -40.86 31.73 3.19
C ARG A 532 -42.19 32.26 3.73
N ILE A 533 -42.21 33.55 4.07
CA ILE A 533 -43.39 34.32 4.47
C ILE A 533 -43.88 35.14 3.26
N ALA A 534 -45.19 35.23 3.09
CA ALA A 534 -45.85 36.12 2.15
C ALA A 534 -47.11 36.74 2.77
N LYS A 535 -47.24 38.07 2.68
CA LYS A 535 -48.36 38.85 3.21
C LYS A 535 -49.21 39.43 2.08
N THR A 536 -50.52 39.46 2.29
CA THR A 536 -51.50 40.08 1.37
C THR A 536 -52.60 40.77 2.15
N ALA A 537 -53.29 41.71 1.50
CA ALA A 537 -54.48 42.36 2.01
C ALA A 537 -55.58 42.38 0.93
N THR A 538 -56.84 42.19 1.31
CA THR A 538 -57.99 42.21 0.39
C THR A 538 -59.17 42.95 1.06
N PRO A 539 -59.74 43.98 0.40
CA PRO A 539 -59.28 44.59 -0.85
C PRO A 539 -57.99 45.41 -0.66
N THR A 540 -57.26 45.67 -1.74
CA THR A 540 -56.07 46.55 -1.74
C THR A 540 -56.41 48.04 -1.79
N SER A 541 -57.69 48.38 -1.93
CA SER A 541 -58.23 49.71 -1.63
C SER A 541 -59.60 49.57 -0.98
N ALA A 542 -59.85 50.39 0.04
CA ALA A 542 -61.01 50.28 0.92
C ALA A 542 -61.55 51.68 1.26
N ALA A 543 -62.87 51.82 1.37
CA ALA A 543 -63.51 53.05 1.83
C ALA A 543 -63.63 53.09 3.37
N PRO A 544 -63.79 54.28 3.99
CA PRO A 544 -64.13 54.39 5.40
C PRO A 544 -65.37 53.56 5.78
N GLY A 545 -65.21 52.60 6.69
CA GLY A 545 -66.23 51.62 7.07
C GLY A 545 -66.09 50.24 6.41
N ASP A 546 -65.26 50.07 5.37
CA ASP A 546 -65.00 48.76 4.78
C ASP A 546 -64.15 47.87 5.69
N THR A 547 -64.29 46.56 5.51
CA THR A 547 -63.44 45.55 6.16
C THR A 547 -62.30 45.12 5.24
N VAL A 548 -61.07 45.24 5.72
CA VAL A 548 -59.85 44.75 5.07
C VAL A 548 -59.43 43.45 5.74
N ALA A 549 -59.34 42.38 4.97
CA ALA A 549 -58.79 41.10 5.41
C ALA A 549 -57.30 41.01 5.08
N TYR A 550 -56.46 40.79 6.08
CA TYR A 550 -55.04 40.47 5.90
C TYR A 550 -54.83 38.97 5.98
N GLN A 551 -53.91 38.46 5.17
CA GLN A 551 -53.48 37.06 5.20
C GLN A 551 -51.95 36.98 5.15
N VAL A 552 -51.36 36.31 6.14
CA VAL A 552 -49.94 35.94 6.17
C VAL A 552 -49.83 34.43 5.92
N THR A 553 -49.10 34.05 4.89
CA THR A 553 -48.80 32.66 4.55
C THR A 553 -47.34 32.36 4.90
N VAL A 554 -47.09 31.33 5.71
CA VAL A 554 -45.76 30.83 6.03
C VAL A 554 -45.62 29.44 5.44
N THR A 555 -44.66 29.21 4.54
CA THR A 555 -44.46 27.92 3.85
C THR A 555 -43.05 27.39 4.12
N ASN A 556 -42.93 26.17 4.65
CA ASN A 556 -41.63 25.51 4.81
C ASN A 556 -41.03 25.15 3.44
N THR A 557 -39.86 25.71 3.15
CA THR A 557 -39.10 25.52 1.91
C THR A 557 -37.84 24.66 2.11
N GLY A 558 -37.53 24.30 3.35
CA GLY A 558 -36.41 23.44 3.71
C GLY A 558 -36.72 21.94 3.61
N ARG A 559 -35.69 21.12 3.87
CA ARG A 559 -35.77 19.65 3.83
C ARG A 559 -36.18 19.01 5.16
N VAL A 560 -36.17 19.80 6.24
CA VAL A 560 -36.54 19.39 7.60
C VAL A 560 -37.70 20.25 8.12
N ALA A 561 -38.43 19.74 9.12
CA ALA A 561 -39.49 20.49 9.77
C ALA A 561 -38.91 21.72 10.51
N ALA A 562 -39.60 22.85 10.44
CA ALA A 562 -39.26 24.05 11.20
C ALA A 562 -40.17 24.09 12.44
N THR A 563 -39.61 23.83 13.63
CA THR A 563 -40.37 23.75 14.88
C THR A 563 -40.26 25.05 15.68
N GLY A 564 -41.34 25.53 16.28
CA GLY A 564 -41.34 26.78 17.05
C GLY A 564 -40.97 28.00 16.21
N VAL A 565 -41.39 28.04 14.94
CA VAL A 565 -41.25 29.23 14.10
C VAL A 565 -42.10 30.34 14.71
N THR A 566 -41.50 31.51 14.94
CA THR A 566 -42.23 32.69 15.42
C THR A 566 -42.27 33.78 14.36
N LEU A 567 -43.32 34.60 14.34
CA LEU A 567 -43.40 35.83 13.56
C LEU A 567 -44.12 36.92 14.34
N ASP A 568 -43.70 38.16 14.09
CA ASP A 568 -44.25 39.38 14.66
C ASP A 568 -44.78 40.27 13.52
N ASP A 569 -46.08 40.53 13.56
CA ASP A 569 -46.84 41.27 12.56
C ASP A 569 -47.29 42.59 13.17
N SER A 570 -46.69 43.70 12.72
CA SER A 570 -46.87 45.01 13.34
C SER A 570 -48.11 45.71 12.79
N LEU A 571 -49.15 45.75 13.61
CA LEU A 571 -50.41 46.43 13.31
C LEU A 571 -50.37 47.92 13.69
N ALA A 572 -49.24 48.47 14.13
CA ALA A 572 -49.17 49.83 14.68
C ALA A 572 -49.66 50.91 13.69
N ASP A 573 -49.16 50.90 12.46
CA ASP A 573 -49.56 51.86 11.41
C ASP A 573 -50.99 51.61 10.93
N VAL A 574 -51.40 50.34 10.80
CA VAL A 574 -52.80 49.97 10.49
C VAL A 574 -53.77 50.45 11.56
N LEU A 575 -53.43 50.33 12.85
CA LEU A 575 -54.31 50.68 13.97
C LEU A 575 -54.39 52.19 14.21
N ALA A 576 -53.53 53.01 13.57
CA ALA A 576 -53.73 54.45 13.50
C ALA A 576 -55.05 54.80 12.79
N ASP A 577 -55.37 54.08 11.72
CA ASP A 577 -56.46 54.42 10.78
C ASP A 577 -57.53 53.33 10.61
N ALA A 578 -57.34 52.14 11.18
CA ALA A 578 -58.34 51.06 11.22
C ALA A 578 -58.54 50.50 12.64
N THR A 579 -59.64 49.78 12.84
CA THR A 579 -59.99 49.10 14.10
C THR A 579 -59.92 47.59 13.87
N TYR A 580 -59.10 46.87 14.65
CA TYR A 580 -59.01 45.41 14.56
C TYR A 580 -60.28 44.73 15.08
N ASN A 581 -60.77 43.73 14.34
CA ASN A 581 -62.07 43.09 14.56
C ASN A 581 -62.04 41.93 15.56
N ASN A 582 -60.90 41.64 16.20
CA ASN A 582 -60.72 40.58 17.21
C ASN A 582 -60.95 39.14 16.68
N ASP A 583 -60.58 38.91 15.43
CA ASP A 583 -60.86 37.70 14.65
C ASP A 583 -59.60 36.98 14.14
N ALA A 584 -58.42 37.28 14.70
CA ALA A 584 -57.18 36.60 14.32
C ALA A 584 -57.27 35.08 14.53
N ALA A 585 -57.01 34.34 13.46
CA ALA A 585 -57.02 32.89 13.42
C ALA A 585 -55.82 32.38 12.62
N ALA A 586 -55.42 31.14 12.90
CA ALA A 586 -54.45 30.39 12.10
C ALA A 586 -54.98 28.98 11.85
N ASP A 587 -54.73 28.43 10.66
CA ASP A 587 -55.03 27.02 10.35
C ASP A 587 -54.03 26.03 11.02
N LEU A 588 -52.83 26.52 11.34
CA LEU A 588 -51.73 25.82 11.98
C LEU A 588 -50.96 26.77 12.90
N GLY A 589 -50.59 26.30 14.09
CA GLY A 589 -50.00 27.15 15.13
C GLY A 589 -51.03 27.99 15.89
N THR A 590 -50.56 28.98 16.64
CA THR A 590 -51.39 29.90 17.45
C THR A 590 -51.05 31.35 17.13
N ALA A 591 -52.05 32.13 16.73
CA ALA A 591 -51.96 33.59 16.58
C ALA A 591 -52.59 34.30 17.78
N THR A 592 -51.93 35.31 18.32
CA THR A 592 -52.40 36.13 19.45
C THR A 592 -52.02 37.59 19.25
N VAL A 593 -52.97 38.51 19.42
CA VAL A 593 -52.70 39.96 19.35
C VAL A 593 -52.47 40.50 20.76
N THR A 594 -51.33 41.16 20.98
CA THR A 594 -51.03 41.88 22.22
C THR A 594 -50.55 43.30 21.92
N GLY A 595 -51.24 44.29 22.47
CA GLY A 595 -51.00 45.70 22.13
C GLY A 595 -51.29 45.96 20.65
N THR A 596 -50.27 46.37 19.90
CA THR A 596 -50.34 46.66 18.46
C THR A 596 -49.63 45.61 17.59
N THR A 597 -49.36 44.41 18.12
CA THR A 597 -48.63 43.36 17.40
C THR A 597 -49.43 42.06 17.42
N LEU A 598 -49.58 41.42 16.26
CA LEU A 598 -49.99 40.02 16.16
C LEU A 598 -48.72 39.15 16.22
N HIS A 599 -48.66 38.29 17.22
CA HIS A 599 -47.64 37.26 17.36
C HIS A 599 -48.21 35.95 16.85
N TRP A 600 -47.46 35.20 16.06
CA TRP A 600 -47.79 33.80 15.75
C TRP A 600 -46.60 32.89 16.07
N THR A 601 -46.92 31.69 16.54
CA THR A 601 -45.96 30.60 16.74
C THR A 601 -46.53 29.27 16.25
N GLY A 602 -45.71 28.45 15.60
CA GLY A 602 -46.14 27.14 15.11
C GLY A 602 -45.02 26.27 14.55
N ASP A 603 -45.32 24.98 14.44
CA ASP A 603 -44.47 23.99 13.77
C ASP A 603 -44.91 23.84 12.31
N LEU A 604 -43.95 23.88 11.38
CA LEU A 604 -44.17 23.65 9.95
C LEU A 604 -43.51 22.34 9.51
N PRO A 605 -44.28 21.28 9.22
CA PRO A 605 -43.79 20.08 8.55
C PRO A 605 -43.09 20.41 7.22
N VAL A 606 -42.30 19.46 6.68
CA VAL A 606 -41.64 19.61 5.36
C VAL A 606 -42.69 19.86 4.27
N GLY A 607 -42.54 20.94 3.50
CA GLY A 607 -43.53 21.39 2.51
C GLY A 607 -44.87 21.89 3.11
N GLY A 608 -44.98 21.94 4.43
CA GLY A 608 -46.16 22.42 5.15
C GLY A 608 -46.35 23.94 5.04
N ARG A 609 -47.58 24.37 5.27
CA ARG A 609 -47.99 25.78 5.25
C ARG A 609 -48.83 26.11 6.48
N ALA A 610 -48.62 27.29 7.04
CA ALA A 610 -49.57 27.96 7.92
C ALA A 610 -50.14 29.21 7.23
N THR A 611 -51.42 29.48 7.46
CA THR A 611 -52.18 30.61 6.97
C THR A 611 -52.77 31.33 8.18
N ILE A 612 -52.28 32.53 8.46
CA ILE A 612 -52.77 33.42 9.51
C ILE A 612 -53.67 34.46 8.85
N THR A 613 -54.87 34.66 9.39
CA THR A 613 -55.86 35.63 8.88
C THR A 613 -56.42 36.48 10.00
N TYR A 614 -56.63 37.76 9.73
CA TYR A 614 -57.32 38.70 10.63
C TYR A 614 -57.93 39.84 9.81
N THR A 615 -58.93 40.53 10.35
CA THR A 615 -59.55 41.67 9.66
C THR A 615 -59.52 42.96 10.49
N VAL A 616 -59.49 44.08 9.77
CA VAL A 616 -59.61 45.43 10.35
C VAL A 616 -60.70 46.20 9.61
N THR A 617 -61.42 47.08 10.32
CA THR A 617 -62.43 47.96 9.74
C THR A 617 -61.86 49.38 9.63
N VAL A 618 -61.88 49.97 8.44
CA VAL A 618 -61.34 51.32 8.17
C VAL A 618 -62.12 52.37 8.97
N LYS A 619 -61.45 53.26 9.70
CA LYS A 619 -62.13 54.27 10.53
C LYS A 619 -62.88 55.30 9.68
N PRO A 620 -63.99 55.88 10.18
CA PRO A 620 -64.66 57.00 9.52
C PRO A 620 -63.79 58.27 9.53
N GLY A 621 -63.90 59.08 8.48
CA GLY A 621 -63.29 60.42 8.43
C GLY A 621 -61.87 60.49 7.85
N LEU A 622 -61.32 59.39 7.33
CA LEU A 622 -60.05 59.39 6.60
C LEU A 622 -60.17 60.08 5.24
N THR A 623 -59.04 60.60 4.75
CA THR A 623 -58.90 61.21 3.43
C THR A 623 -58.63 60.16 2.35
N ALA A 624 -58.77 60.55 1.07
CA ALA A 624 -58.13 59.80 -0.01
C ALA A 624 -56.63 59.65 0.25
N ASP A 625 -56.05 58.58 -0.29
CA ASP A 625 -54.60 58.32 -0.32
C ASP A 625 -53.92 58.04 1.03
N THR A 626 -54.67 57.99 2.15
CA THR A 626 -54.21 57.40 3.41
C THR A 626 -53.87 55.91 3.20
N THR A 627 -52.76 55.41 3.76
CA THR A 627 -52.34 54.01 3.62
C THR A 627 -52.43 53.23 4.93
N LEU A 628 -52.93 52.00 4.85
CA LEU A 628 -52.83 51.00 5.93
C LEU A 628 -51.65 50.09 5.62
N ASP A 629 -50.45 50.58 5.91
CA ASP A 629 -49.20 49.84 5.74
C ASP A 629 -49.04 48.82 6.86
N ASN A 630 -48.66 47.60 6.49
CA ASN A 630 -48.56 46.50 7.44
C ASN A 630 -47.41 45.55 7.09
N THR A 631 -46.54 45.27 8.05
CA THR A 631 -45.30 44.50 7.85
C THR A 631 -45.19 43.34 8.85
N VAL A 632 -44.84 42.16 8.34
CA VAL A 632 -44.49 40.98 9.16
C VAL A 632 -42.97 40.78 9.16
N THR A 633 -42.43 40.41 10.32
CA THR A 633 -41.02 40.07 10.49
C THR A 633 -40.84 38.75 11.25
N SER A 634 -39.69 38.08 11.09
CA SER A 634 -39.31 36.92 11.88
C SER A 634 -37.80 36.83 12.12
N SER A 635 -37.43 36.40 13.33
CA SER A 635 -36.06 36.14 13.77
C SER A 635 -35.67 34.66 13.81
N THR A 636 -36.57 33.72 13.42
CA THR A 636 -36.32 32.28 13.53
C THR A 636 -35.86 31.66 12.19
N TYR A 637 -34.84 30.81 12.24
CA TYR A 637 -34.26 30.07 11.09
C TYR A 637 -33.93 30.94 9.86
N ARG A 638 -33.67 30.32 8.69
CA ARG A 638 -33.48 31.05 7.42
C ARG A 638 -34.85 31.41 6.85
N ASN A 639 -35.16 32.70 6.74
CA ASN A 639 -36.42 33.23 6.19
C ASN A 639 -36.22 34.54 5.40
N ASN A 640 -37.23 34.95 4.62
CA ASN A 640 -37.17 36.15 3.76
C ASN A 640 -37.62 37.46 4.45
N CYS A 641 -38.20 37.39 5.65
CA CYS A 641 -38.74 38.54 6.39
C CYS A 641 -37.98 38.79 7.69
N ALA A 642 -36.66 38.68 7.66
CA ALA A 642 -35.80 39.15 8.73
C ALA A 642 -36.05 40.65 9.04
N GLN A 643 -35.73 41.09 10.26
CA GLN A 643 -35.89 42.50 10.64
C GLN A 643 -35.09 43.40 9.69
N GLY A 644 -35.76 44.36 9.05
CA GLY A 644 -35.15 45.23 8.02
C GLY A 644 -35.10 44.64 6.61
N SER A 645 -35.76 43.51 6.34
CA SER A 645 -35.91 42.96 4.99
C SER A 645 -36.61 43.94 4.04
N THR A 646 -36.19 43.92 2.78
CA THR A 646 -36.80 44.66 1.67
C THR A 646 -37.59 43.77 0.71
N ASP A 647 -37.80 42.49 1.03
CA ASP A 647 -38.69 41.61 0.24
C ASP A 647 -40.13 42.13 0.36
N THR A 648 -40.71 42.55 -0.77
CA THR A 648 -42.06 43.08 -0.85
C THR A 648 -43.13 42.10 -0.40
N ALA A 649 -42.84 40.79 -0.37
CA ALA A 649 -43.74 39.79 0.19
C ALA A 649 -43.89 39.88 1.72
N CYS A 650 -43.06 40.64 2.43
CA CYS A 650 -43.14 40.84 3.88
C CYS A 650 -44.13 41.94 4.28
N GLY A 651 -44.70 42.69 3.32
CA GLY A 651 -45.61 43.80 3.58
C GLY A 651 -46.89 43.73 2.77
N ALA A 652 -47.90 44.46 3.21
CA ALA A 652 -49.09 44.77 2.42
C ALA A 652 -49.58 46.19 2.73
N THR A 653 -49.84 46.97 1.69
CA THR A 653 -50.38 48.33 1.74
C THR A 653 -51.80 48.32 1.21
N VAL A 654 -52.72 48.99 1.91
CA VAL A 654 -54.10 49.25 1.42
C VAL A 654 -54.33 50.75 1.36
N THR A 655 -54.77 51.26 0.20
CA THR A 655 -55.01 52.69 0.00
C THR A 655 -56.48 53.04 0.24
N VAL A 656 -56.74 54.02 1.11
CA VAL A 656 -58.09 54.50 1.40
C VAL A 656 -58.64 55.27 0.21
N THR A 657 -59.84 54.88 -0.25
CA THR A 657 -60.60 55.62 -1.26
C THR A 657 -61.81 56.30 -0.63
N VAL A 658 -62.05 57.56 -0.99
CA VAL A 658 -63.32 58.24 -0.70
C VAL A 658 -64.16 58.32 -1.98
N PRO A 659 -65.46 58.00 -1.94
CA PRO A 659 -66.31 58.13 -3.12
C PRO A 659 -66.41 59.59 -3.54
N SER A 660 -65.94 59.89 -4.76
CA SER A 660 -66.07 61.21 -5.35
C SER A 660 -67.56 61.57 -5.52
N PRO A 661 -68.00 62.81 -5.18
CA PRO A 661 -69.40 63.19 -5.31
C PRO A 661 -69.86 63.11 -6.77
N SER A 662 -70.81 62.22 -7.03
CA SER A 662 -71.36 62.00 -8.38
C SER A 662 -72.00 63.29 -8.94
N PRO A 663 -71.69 63.70 -10.18
CA PRO A 663 -72.23 64.92 -10.75
C PRO A 663 -73.74 64.79 -11.02
N SER A 664 -74.51 65.64 -10.35
CA SER A 664 -75.98 65.74 -10.48
C SER A 664 -76.41 66.21 -11.89
N PRO A 665 -77.56 65.74 -12.44
CA PRO A 665 -77.94 66.03 -13.82
C PRO A 665 -78.32 67.50 -14.07
N SER A 666 -77.80 68.07 -15.16
CA SER A 666 -78.08 69.44 -15.61
C SER A 666 -79.34 69.50 -16.51
N PRO A 667 -80.15 70.57 -16.49
CA PRO A 667 -81.47 70.59 -17.13
C PRO A 667 -81.47 70.84 -18.65
N SER A 668 -82.55 70.38 -19.29
CA SER A 668 -82.83 70.45 -20.73
C SER A 668 -83.19 71.85 -21.24
N PRO A 669 -82.72 72.25 -22.45
CA PRO A 669 -83.31 73.33 -23.25
C PRO A 669 -83.98 72.85 -24.54
N SER A 670 -84.98 73.60 -25.01
CA SER A 670 -85.66 73.47 -26.32
C SER A 670 -86.54 74.72 -26.58
N PRO A 671 -86.94 75.08 -27.82
CA PRO A 671 -86.58 74.52 -29.15
C PRO A 671 -86.22 75.59 -30.23
N THR A 672 -86.12 75.16 -31.50
CA THR A 672 -86.04 75.92 -32.79
C THR A 672 -84.68 76.52 -33.20
N GLY A 673 -84.21 76.42 -34.46
CA GLY A 673 -84.71 75.62 -35.60
C GLY A 673 -83.89 75.73 -36.92
N SER A 674 -84.04 74.73 -37.79
CA SER A 674 -83.81 74.70 -39.27
C SER A 674 -82.45 75.08 -39.92
N ALA A 675 -81.74 74.08 -40.48
CA ALA A 675 -81.27 74.07 -41.90
C ALA A 675 -80.69 72.70 -42.35
N SER A 676 -80.81 72.37 -43.64
CA SER A 676 -80.11 71.30 -44.40
C SER A 676 -78.98 71.94 -45.26
N PRO A 677 -78.05 71.23 -45.98
CA PRO A 677 -78.07 69.83 -46.44
C PRO A 677 -76.71 69.04 -46.38
N SER A 678 -76.68 67.86 -47.03
CA SER A 678 -75.55 66.93 -47.32
C SER A 678 -74.40 67.53 -48.19
N PRO A 679 -73.21 66.87 -48.43
CA PRO A 679 -72.99 65.40 -48.55
C PRO A 679 -71.66 64.77 -48.00
N SER A 680 -71.52 63.44 -48.28
CA SER A 680 -70.41 62.44 -48.17
C SER A 680 -68.97 62.86 -48.58
N PRO A 681 -67.88 62.01 -48.44
CA PRO A 681 -67.82 60.51 -48.36
C PRO A 681 -66.80 59.82 -47.39
N SER A 682 -66.76 58.48 -47.48
CA SER A 682 -65.81 57.43 -46.96
C SER A 682 -64.32 57.59 -47.39
N PRO A 683 -63.32 56.71 -47.01
CA PRO A 683 -63.33 55.32 -46.43
C PRO A 683 -62.56 55.17 -45.07
N ALA A 684 -62.69 54.14 -44.19
CA ALA A 684 -62.64 52.66 -44.26
C ALA A 684 -61.22 52.04 -44.43
N PRO A 685 -60.91 50.80 -43.96
CA PRO A 685 -61.45 50.00 -42.83
C PRO A 685 -60.38 49.33 -41.91
N THR A 686 -60.72 48.93 -40.66
CA THR A 686 -60.80 47.55 -40.06
C THR A 686 -60.36 47.63 -38.57
N GLY A 687 -60.55 46.68 -37.64
CA GLY A 687 -61.32 45.41 -37.54
C GLY A 687 -61.07 44.80 -36.13
N SER A 688 -62.10 44.58 -35.28
CA SER A 688 -62.97 43.38 -35.16
C SER A 688 -62.25 42.14 -34.56
N THR A 689 -62.15 41.93 -33.23
CA THR A 689 -63.14 41.58 -32.16
C THR A 689 -63.28 40.08 -31.82
N THR A 690 -63.24 39.80 -30.51
CA THR A 690 -63.68 38.62 -29.70
C THR A 690 -65.22 38.31 -29.84
N PRO A 691 -65.91 37.36 -29.12
CA PRO A 691 -65.62 36.64 -27.84
C PRO A 691 -66.18 35.17 -27.65
N GLN A 692 -66.16 34.66 -26.38
CA GLN A 692 -67.12 33.71 -25.71
C GLN A 692 -67.09 32.18 -26.01
N PRO A 693 -67.83 31.29 -25.26
CA PRO A 693 -68.02 31.11 -23.79
C PRO A 693 -67.97 29.59 -23.33
N VAL A 694 -68.71 29.17 -22.29
CA VAL A 694 -68.54 27.94 -21.43
C VAL A 694 -69.92 27.55 -20.77
N PRO A 695 -70.29 26.31 -20.28
CA PRO A 695 -69.87 24.88 -20.45
C PRO A 695 -71.02 23.82 -20.66
N SER A 696 -70.68 22.50 -20.68
CA SER A 696 -71.47 21.29 -20.23
C SER A 696 -72.73 20.82 -21.03
N PRO A 697 -73.29 19.58 -20.88
CA PRO A 697 -73.11 18.53 -19.84
C PRO A 697 -73.06 17.01 -20.31
N SER A 698 -73.22 16.07 -19.34
CA SER A 698 -73.65 14.63 -19.41
C SER A 698 -72.62 13.50 -19.68
N GLU A 699 -72.80 12.21 -19.27
CA GLU A 699 -73.34 11.59 -18.04
C GLU A 699 -73.07 10.05 -18.01
N SER A 700 -72.87 9.43 -16.82
CA SER A 700 -73.07 7.99 -16.47
C SER A 700 -72.18 6.88 -17.09
N GLY A 701 -72.01 5.73 -16.38
CA GLY A 701 -71.41 4.52 -17.01
C GLY A 701 -70.79 3.35 -16.21
N HIS A 702 -71.20 3.01 -14.98
CA HIS A 702 -71.07 1.70 -14.28
C HIS A 702 -69.75 0.85 -14.21
N LEU A 703 -69.42 0.43 -12.99
CA LEU A 703 -68.71 -0.81 -12.58
C LEU A 703 -69.76 -1.96 -12.35
N PRO A 704 -69.45 -3.21 -11.89
CA PRO A 704 -68.19 -3.90 -11.54
C PRO A 704 -68.10 -5.36 -12.13
N ASP A 705 -67.36 -6.26 -11.44
CA ASP A 705 -67.37 -7.75 -11.45
C ASP A 705 -66.39 -8.49 -12.40
N THR A 706 -65.77 -9.63 -12.03
CA THR A 706 -65.62 -10.38 -10.74
C THR A 706 -64.42 -11.34 -10.81
N GLY A 707 -63.98 -11.86 -9.65
CA GLY A 707 -63.73 -13.31 -9.51
C GLY A 707 -62.28 -13.82 -9.52
N SER A 708 -61.91 -14.56 -8.47
CA SER A 708 -60.64 -15.29 -8.31
C SER A 708 -60.77 -16.80 -8.64
N THR A 709 -59.73 -17.58 -8.35
CA THR A 709 -59.54 -19.06 -8.48
C THR A 709 -58.96 -19.54 -9.83
N GLY A 710 -58.10 -20.55 -9.90
CA GLY A 710 -57.38 -21.31 -8.85
C GLY A 710 -56.66 -22.57 -9.39
N ALA A 711 -55.78 -23.15 -8.57
CA ALA A 711 -55.19 -24.52 -8.66
C ALA A 711 -54.13 -24.89 -9.72
N LEU A 712 -53.24 -25.82 -9.30
CA LEU A 712 -52.18 -26.52 -10.05
C LEU A 712 -52.72 -27.79 -10.77
N PRO A 713 -51.87 -28.53 -11.52
CA PRO A 713 -51.33 -29.76 -10.91
C PRO A 713 -49.87 -30.18 -11.28
N LEU A 714 -49.24 -30.81 -10.27
CA LEU A 714 -48.23 -31.89 -10.22
C LEU A 714 -47.22 -32.19 -11.36
N ILE A 715 -45.93 -32.31 -10.94
CA ILE A 715 -44.94 -33.41 -11.17
C ILE A 715 -43.61 -33.03 -10.44
N GLY A 716 -42.83 -33.88 -9.74
CA GLY A 716 -42.99 -35.25 -9.21
C GLY A 716 -42.05 -36.31 -9.82
N LEU A 717 -41.17 -37.06 -9.13
CA LEU A 717 -40.65 -37.09 -7.74
C LEU A 717 -39.34 -37.95 -7.71
N ALA A 718 -38.61 -38.01 -6.57
CA ALA A 718 -37.46 -38.88 -6.19
C ALA A 718 -36.05 -38.24 -6.28
N ALA A 719 -35.19 -38.08 -5.25
CA ALA A 719 -35.10 -38.43 -3.81
C ALA A 719 -34.04 -39.51 -3.41
N LEU A 720 -33.50 -39.33 -2.19
CA LEU A 720 -32.41 -40.04 -1.45
C LEU A 720 -30.96 -39.68 -1.84
N GLY A 721 -30.02 -39.41 -0.91
CA GLY A 721 -30.14 -39.10 0.53
C GLY A 721 -29.12 -39.81 1.44
N CYS A 722 -28.40 -39.06 2.29
CA CYS A 722 -27.83 -39.55 3.56
C CYS A 722 -27.35 -38.37 4.46
N VAL A 723 -27.59 -38.46 5.77
CA VAL A 723 -27.21 -37.49 6.83
C VAL A 723 -26.83 -38.28 8.08
N LEU A 724 -25.82 -37.81 8.84
CA LEU A 724 -25.57 -37.94 10.32
C LEU A 724 -24.06 -37.71 10.59
N ALA A 725 -23.54 -37.31 11.77
CA ALA A 725 -23.96 -36.39 12.84
C ALA A 725 -22.85 -36.36 13.95
N GLY A 726 -22.87 -35.39 14.87
CA GLY A 726 -21.98 -35.31 16.05
C GLY A 726 -21.18 -33.99 16.11
N LEU A 727 -21.55 -32.89 16.78
CA LEU A 727 -22.31 -32.58 18.02
C LEU A 727 -21.41 -32.41 19.28
N MET A 728 -21.31 -31.12 19.68
CA MET A 728 -20.80 -30.45 20.91
C MET A 728 -20.17 -31.23 22.08
N VAL A 729 -19.15 -30.60 22.69
CA VAL A 729 -19.10 -30.35 24.15
C VAL A 729 -18.59 -28.91 24.41
N LEU A 730 -19.15 -28.21 25.41
CA LEU A 730 -18.83 -26.84 25.79
C LEU A 730 -18.92 -26.72 27.34
N ALA A 731 -17.81 -26.40 28.05
CA ALA A 731 -17.85 -26.07 29.50
C ALA A 731 -16.55 -25.42 30.08
N THR A 732 -16.48 -24.09 30.00
CA THR A 732 -16.01 -23.09 30.99
C THR A 732 -15.23 -23.41 32.29
N ARG A 733 -14.42 -22.40 32.72
CA ARG A 733 -13.85 -22.05 34.07
C ARG A 733 -12.39 -22.52 34.34
N SER A 734 -11.52 -21.77 35.03
CA SER A 734 -11.54 -20.36 35.48
C SER A 734 -10.15 -19.85 35.94
N ARG A 735 -9.95 -18.51 35.93
CA ARG A 735 -8.83 -17.72 36.49
C ARG A 735 -8.08 -18.32 37.71
N ARG A 736 -6.77 -18.04 37.78
CA ARG A 736 -6.13 -17.46 38.98
C ARG A 736 -4.90 -16.62 38.61
N ARG A 737 -4.60 -15.62 39.45
CA ARG A 737 -3.40 -14.77 39.39
C ARG A 737 -2.21 -15.53 40.00
N HIS A 738 -1.01 -15.29 39.47
CA HIS A 738 0.05 -14.66 40.26
C HIS A 738 0.93 -13.80 39.37
#